data_AF-A0AAE0A1R9-F1
#
_entry.id   AF-A0AAE0A1R9-F1
#
_cell.length_a   1.000
_cell.length_b   1.000
_cell.length_c   1.000
_cell.angle_alpha   90.00
_cell.angle_beta   90.00
_cell.angle_gamma   90.00
#
_symmetry.space_group_name_H-M   'P 1'
#
loop_
_entity.id
_entity.type
_entity.pdbx_description
1 polymer ?
#
loop_
_entity_poly.entity_id
_entity_poly.type
_entity_poly.pdbx_seq_one_letter_code
_entity_poly.pdbx_strand_id
1 'polypeptide(L)'
;MILVWNVRGAGKQLFARNISDIRRLYNFEILAICEPRISGLKAKKVIKRLGFDNNYIVEAEGFSSGIWLLWNDSKIKLHVVASSRHNITTLVDDQNFFWILTVVYASPCANIRRSSGSKLEGLKKDDRSWAEEISDIKEVAVNYFKTLFAVKDSQCMYSDLPMLFPRLNNSELVNLSMDICEQDVKQSLFDPYSPTLLALIRLPLSLEDKFRTTLLLLKRFKGKLSFMAWKIDLAKAYDKLQWRFIKCVLEEVGISGKLNALIMNCITSVQYKVIVSGDLFKSFTPSCGIHQGDPLSLYIFVICMEKLSHIITQTLSKGRWKPVRISRGGPEVSHLFFADDLTLFGHASEHQASIMRKCLDYFCDLSGEQASFAKSRVLCSNNISDAKAKELADLCGSPITKNLGKYCKEIAIAARIYGDGSLLELSFFLRENVADYLTSSEWNVHKLTSVLPWCVIQRILSIHVDSNHGVPDKAIWGLSKNGDFSVRSAYELHFEEDDVSLWEWSFIWKLNLPPRVIHFLWILRHGKLLTNDHRAMRGLTMDISCDRCKAGCENMEHVFRGCNSVINILEDIWKGVSKNVLFKAKWKDWLLQNLKCNVIVMNKWPDYLIFAVALWFIWKWRCEHVFNSDFKLPTSLGRVILKYVADWVSATNTMDKGTDSQTCLISWNPPPHDCIKLNVDGSMRPELGSIAAGGVFRDDNKEWLCYE
;
A
#
# COMPACT_ATOMS: atom_id res chain seq x y z
N MET A 1 -2.27 28.64 -20.82
CA MET A 1 -1.89 27.28 -20.33
C MET A 1 -3.00 26.69 -19.44
N ILE A 2 -3.25 25.38 -19.56
CA ILE A 2 -4.34 24.66 -18.86
C ILE A 2 -3.71 23.70 -17.84
N LEU A 3 -4.22 23.70 -16.60
CA LEU A 3 -3.88 22.70 -15.59
C LEU A 3 -5.07 21.78 -15.36
N VAL A 4 -4.88 20.47 -15.58
CA VAL A 4 -5.86 19.43 -15.23
C VAL A 4 -5.28 18.59 -14.11
N TRP A 5 -6.01 18.47 -12.99
CA TRP A 5 -5.52 17.74 -11.82
C TRP A 5 -6.61 16.87 -11.20
N ASN A 6 -6.34 15.57 -11.08
CA ASN A 6 -7.09 14.67 -10.20
C ASN A 6 -6.58 14.82 -8.76
N VAL A 7 -7.39 15.40 -7.88
CA VAL A 7 -6.97 15.86 -6.55
C VAL A 7 -7.29 14.85 -5.44
N ARG A 8 -8.19 13.87 -5.69
CA ARG A 8 -8.71 12.91 -4.69
C ARG A 8 -9.13 13.60 -3.37
N GLY A 9 -9.68 14.81 -3.41
CA GLY A 9 -10.08 15.57 -2.22
C GLY A 9 -9.59 17.02 -2.18
N ALA A 10 -10.39 17.95 -2.72
CA ALA A 10 -10.14 19.38 -2.70
C ALA A 10 -10.44 20.06 -1.34
N GLY A 11 -11.00 19.34 -0.38
CA GLY A 11 -11.31 19.86 0.97
C GLY A 11 -10.12 19.97 1.92
N LYS A 12 -8.96 19.43 1.55
CA LYS A 12 -7.78 19.37 2.41
C LYS A 12 -7.19 20.77 2.66
N GLN A 13 -6.70 21.04 3.87
CA GLN A 13 -6.19 22.37 4.25
C GLN A 13 -5.06 22.87 3.33
N LEU A 14 -4.20 21.97 2.84
CA LEU A 14 -3.07 22.31 1.99
C LEU A 14 -3.42 22.48 0.50
N PHE A 15 -4.64 22.12 0.08
CA PHE A 15 -5.02 22.12 -1.33
C PHE A 15 -4.92 23.52 -1.96
N ALA A 16 -5.55 24.52 -1.33
CA ALA A 16 -5.56 25.88 -1.84
C ALA A 16 -4.16 26.51 -1.90
N ARG A 17 -3.30 26.19 -0.92
CA ARG A 17 -1.92 26.65 -0.89
C ARG A 17 -1.10 26.06 -2.04
N ASN A 18 -1.21 24.75 -2.29
CA ASN A 18 -0.49 24.10 -3.39
C ASN A 18 -0.92 24.66 -4.75
N ILE A 19 -2.21 24.91 -4.96
CA ILE A 19 -2.70 25.53 -6.20
C ILE A 19 -2.13 26.94 -6.36
N SER A 20 -2.07 27.73 -5.29
CA SER A 20 -1.47 29.07 -5.31
C SER A 20 0.03 29.02 -5.68
N ASP A 21 0.79 28.11 -5.09
CA ASP A 21 2.22 27.92 -5.38
C ASP A 21 2.44 27.48 -6.84
N ILE A 22 1.65 26.51 -7.34
CA ILE A 22 1.72 26.07 -8.74
C ILE A 22 1.32 27.22 -9.67
N ARG A 23 0.30 28.01 -9.32
CA ARG A 23 -0.12 29.17 -10.12
C ARG A 23 0.97 30.24 -10.20
N ARG A 24 1.73 30.46 -9.12
CA ARG A 24 2.88 31.37 -9.11
C ARG A 24 4.04 30.87 -9.99
N LEU A 25 4.25 29.56 -10.07
CA LEU A 25 5.34 28.97 -10.86
C LEU A 25 5.01 28.87 -12.36
N TYR A 26 3.75 28.60 -12.68
CA TYR A 26 3.34 28.14 -14.01
C TYR A 26 2.33 29.08 -14.69
N ASN A 27 1.69 30.01 -13.96
CA ASN A 27 0.76 31.01 -14.49
C ASN A 27 -0.30 30.46 -15.47
N PHE A 28 -0.96 29.34 -15.11
CA PHE A 28 -2.06 28.79 -15.91
C PHE A 28 -3.33 29.66 -15.80
N GLU A 29 -4.13 29.69 -16.87
CA GLU A 29 -5.35 30.51 -16.99
C GLU A 29 -6.63 29.70 -16.78
N ILE A 30 -6.58 28.39 -17.09
CA ILE A 30 -7.69 27.46 -16.91
C ILE A 30 -7.26 26.37 -15.93
N LEU A 31 -8.10 26.09 -14.94
CA LEU A 31 -7.91 25.03 -13.97
C LEU A 31 -9.09 24.06 -13.98
N ALA A 32 -8.81 22.80 -14.30
CA ALA A 32 -9.75 21.70 -14.20
C ALA A 32 -9.38 20.78 -13.02
N ILE A 33 -10.31 20.58 -12.10
CA ILE A 33 -10.15 19.69 -10.94
C ILE A 33 -11.08 18.49 -11.10
N CYS A 34 -10.50 17.29 -11.08
CA CYS A 34 -11.24 16.02 -11.09
C CYS A 34 -11.19 15.36 -9.70
N GLU A 35 -12.25 14.65 -9.33
CA GLU A 35 -12.43 14.03 -7.99
C GLU A 35 -12.22 15.00 -6.82
N PRO A 36 -12.97 16.12 -6.76
CA PRO A 36 -12.85 17.04 -5.64
C PRO A 36 -13.31 16.40 -4.31
N ARG A 37 -14.15 15.35 -4.33
CA ARG A 37 -14.73 14.66 -3.13
C ARG A 37 -15.37 15.62 -2.11
N ILE A 38 -15.67 16.84 -2.53
CA ILE A 38 -16.36 17.85 -1.75
C ILE A 38 -17.39 18.54 -2.64
N SER A 39 -18.55 18.80 -2.05
CA SER A 39 -19.73 19.31 -2.77
C SER A 39 -20.38 20.47 -2.02
N GLY A 40 -21.23 21.24 -2.69
CA GLY A 40 -22.07 22.27 -2.08
C GLY A 40 -21.29 23.43 -1.44
N LEU A 41 -21.73 23.90 -0.26
CA LEU A 41 -21.17 25.11 0.37
C LEU A 41 -19.68 24.98 0.72
N LYS A 42 -19.20 23.77 1.02
CA LYS A 42 -17.77 23.52 1.29
C LYS A 42 -16.93 23.68 0.02
N ALA A 43 -17.42 23.19 -1.13
CA ALA A 43 -16.80 23.37 -2.44
C ALA A 43 -16.66 24.85 -2.81
N LYS A 44 -17.75 25.61 -2.70
CA LYS A 44 -17.77 27.06 -3.00
C LYS A 44 -16.77 27.85 -2.14
N LYS A 45 -16.63 27.51 -0.84
CA LYS A 45 -15.63 28.13 0.06
C LYS A 45 -14.19 27.81 -0.33
N VAL A 46 -13.92 26.62 -0.89
CA VAL A 46 -12.59 26.27 -1.39
C VAL A 46 -12.30 27.05 -2.67
N ILE A 47 -13.21 27.03 -3.64
CA ILE A 47 -13.05 27.70 -4.93
C ILE A 47 -12.79 29.20 -4.75
N LYS A 48 -13.54 29.87 -3.87
CA LYS A 48 -13.34 31.29 -3.55
C LYS A 48 -11.91 31.60 -3.07
N ARG A 49 -11.24 30.65 -2.41
CA ARG A 49 -9.85 30.80 -1.93
C ARG A 49 -8.80 30.55 -3.02
N LEU A 50 -9.17 29.98 -4.17
CA LEU A 50 -8.25 29.70 -5.27
C LEU A 50 -8.00 30.92 -6.17
N GLY A 51 -8.76 32.00 -5.97
CA GLY A 51 -8.60 33.26 -6.71
C GLY A 51 -9.04 33.18 -8.16
N PHE A 52 -10.07 32.37 -8.44
CA PHE A 52 -10.72 32.32 -9.75
C PHE A 52 -12.04 33.09 -9.71
N ASP A 53 -12.27 33.93 -10.72
CA ASP A 53 -13.44 34.81 -10.80
C ASP A 53 -14.67 34.04 -11.29
N ASN A 54 -14.45 33.06 -12.16
CA ASN A 54 -15.49 32.21 -12.73
C ASN A 54 -15.25 30.73 -12.47
N ASN A 55 -16.36 29.99 -12.39
CA ASN A 55 -16.34 28.56 -12.17
C ASN A 55 -17.58 27.87 -12.74
N TYR A 56 -17.40 26.62 -13.14
CA TYR A 56 -18.48 25.70 -13.45
C TYR A 56 -18.25 24.40 -12.66
N ILE A 57 -19.26 23.98 -11.90
CA ILE A 57 -19.16 22.87 -10.95
C ILE A 57 -20.12 21.77 -11.37
N VAL A 58 -19.58 20.61 -11.68
CA VAL A 58 -20.29 19.34 -11.63
C VAL A 58 -20.07 18.76 -10.24
N GLU A 59 -21.12 18.68 -9.43
CA GLU A 59 -21.06 18.25 -8.03
C GLU A 59 -20.65 16.76 -7.91
N ALA A 60 -19.94 16.43 -6.82
CA ALA A 60 -19.58 15.05 -6.52
C ALA A 60 -20.72 14.33 -5.79
N GLU A 61 -20.93 13.04 -6.10
CA GLU A 61 -21.88 12.14 -5.42
C GLU A 61 -21.11 11.13 -4.57
N GLY A 62 -21.03 11.39 -3.26
CA GLY A 62 -20.25 10.55 -2.34
C GLY A 62 -18.73 10.69 -2.55
N PHE A 63 -18.02 9.56 -2.69
CA PHE A 63 -16.56 9.53 -2.91
C PHE A 63 -16.16 9.47 -4.40
N SER A 64 -17.14 9.51 -5.29
CA SER A 64 -16.99 9.35 -6.73
C SER A 64 -17.60 10.52 -7.48
N SER A 65 -17.10 10.80 -8.69
CA SER A 65 -17.56 11.90 -9.55
C SER A 65 -17.15 13.29 -9.07
N GLY A 66 -17.43 14.29 -9.90
CA GLY A 66 -17.18 15.71 -9.65
C GLY A 66 -16.07 16.27 -10.53
N ILE A 67 -16.38 17.37 -11.22
CA ILE A 67 -15.46 18.10 -12.09
C ILE A 67 -15.68 19.58 -11.83
N TRP A 68 -14.62 20.31 -11.49
CA TRP A 68 -14.66 21.76 -11.42
C TRP A 68 -13.84 22.33 -12.55
N LEU A 69 -14.37 23.34 -13.21
CA LEU A 69 -13.66 24.14 -14.19
C LEU A 69 -13.61 25.57 -13.68
N LEU A 70 -12.43 26.15 -13.56
CA LEU A 70 -12.18 27.46 -12.96
C LEU A 70 -11.33 28.31 -13.92
N TRP A 71 -11.69 29.58 -14.11
CA TRP A 71 -10.99 30.52 -14.99
C TRP A 71 -11.24 31.98 -14.59
N ASN A 72 -10.52 32.91 -15.21
CA ASN A 72 -10.71 34.35 -15.05
C ASN A 72 -11.05 35.00 -16.38
N ASP A 73 -12.22 35.65 -16.49
CA ASP A 73 -12.65 36.33 -17.74
C ASP A 73 -11.73 37.48 -18.14
N SER A 74 -10.99 38.04 -17.17
CA SER A 74 -9.94 39.04 -17.44
C SER A 74 -8.77 38.50 -18.27
N LYS A 75 -8.63 37.17 -18.37
CA LYS A 75 -7.57 36.50 -19.13
C LYS A 75 -8.11 35.69 -20.31
N ILE A 76 -9.14 34.87 -20.07
CA ILE A 76 -9.67 33.93 -21.06
C ILE A 76 -11.17 33.73 -20.82
N LYS A 77 -11.98 33.75 -21.88
CA LYS A 77 -13.43 33.57 -21.79
C LYS A 77 -13.79 32.13 -22.15
N LEU A 78 -14.52 31.47 -21.25
CA LEU A 78 -15.02 30.11 -21.45
C LEU A 78 -16.54 30.13 -21.48
N HIS A 79 -17.12 29.57 -22.54
CA HIS A 79 -18.56 29.34 -22.67
C HIS A 79 -18.84 27.85 -22.54
N VAL A 80 -19.43 27.42 -21.43
CA VAL A 80 -19.80 26.02 -21.23
C VAL A 80 -20.93 25.66 -22.19
N VAL A 81 -20.63 24.83 -23.19
CA VAL A 81 -21.58 24.43 -24.24
C VAL A 81 -22.29 23.12 -23.91
N ALA A 82 -21.63 22.23 -23.17
CA ALA A 82 -22.23 20.99 -22.69
C ALA A 82 -21.58 20.54 -21.40
N SER A 83 -22.35 19.93 -20.50
CA SER A 83 -21.82 19.30 -19.30
C SER A 83 -22.59 18.03 -18.98
N SER A 84 -21.89 17.09 -18.37
CA SER A 84 -22.45 15.85 -17.84
C SER A 84 -21.75 15.50 -16.53
N ARG A 85 -22.12 14.36 -15.93
CA ARG A 85 -21.44 13.85 -14.73
C ARG A 85 -19.96 13.52 -14.96
N HIS A 86 -19.56 13.30 -16.22
CA HIS A 86 -18.24 12.81 -16.59
C HIS A 86 -17.48 13.75 -17.51
N ASN A 87 -18.08 14.88 -17.93
CA ASN A 87 -17.37 15.86 -18.72
C ASN A 87 -17.92 17.28 -18.56
N ILE A 88 -17.06 18.26 -18.84
CA ILE A 88 -17.45 19.65 -19.09
C ILE A 88 -16.82 20.02 -20.42
N THR A 89 -17.64 20.41 -21.40
CA THR A 89 -17.22 20.89 -22.70
C THR A 89 -17.46 22.39 -22.79
N THR A 90 -16.43 23.13 -23.12
CA THR A 90 -16.46 24.59 -23.22
C THR A 90 -15.89 25.06 -24.54
N LEU A 91 -16.56 26.03 -25.16
CA LEU A 91 -15.97 26.85 -26.21
C LEU A 91 -15.07 27.89 -25.54
N VAL A 92 -13.80 27.89 -25.89
CA VAL A 92 -12.79 28.80 -25.38
C VAL A 92 -12.56 29.91 -26.41
N ASP A 93 -12.76 31.15 -25.97
CA ASP A 93 -12.50 32.37 -26.73
C ASP A 93 -11.14 32.92 -26.31
N ASP A 94 -10.14 32.71 -27.16
CA ASP A 94 -8.74 33.08 -26.94
C ASP A 94 -8.31 34.18 -27.92
N GLN A 95 -8.87 35.38 -27.70
CA GLN A 95 -8.52 36.68 -28.30
C GLN A 95 -8.46 36.80 -29.84
N ASN A 96 -8.56 35.70 -30.60
CA ASN A 96 -8.63 35.62 -32.07
C ASN A 96 -9.04 34.23 -32.61
N PHE A 97 -9.05 33.16 -31.81
CA PHE A 97 -9.47 31.81 -32.23
C PHE A 97 -10.42 31.17 -31.23
N PHE A 98 -11.47 30.54 -31.74
CA PHE A 98 -12.37 29.71 -30.96
C PHE A 98 -11.95 28.25 -31.04
N TRP A 99 -11.82 27.60 -29.89
CA TRP A 99 -11.51 26.17 -29.84
C TRP A 99 -12.30 25.49 -28.72
N ILE A 100 -12.48 24.17 -28.82
CA ILE A 100 -13.27 23.41 -27.86
C ILE A 100 -12.34 22.74 -26.84
N LEU A 101 -12.61 22.96 -25.57
CA LEU A 101 -12.00 22.26 -24.45
C LEU A 101 -13.01 21.30 -23.83
N THR A 102 -12.75 20.00 -23.87
CA THR A 102 -13.55 19.00 -23.16
C THR A 102 -12.74 18.38 -22.03
N VAL A 103 -13.07 18.73 -20.80
CA VAL A 103 -12.52 18.09 -19.60
C VAL A 103 -13.31 16.81 -19.34
N VAL A 104 -12.67 15.65 -19.42
CA VAL A 104 -13.30 14.35 -19.21
C VAL A 104 -12.76 13.67 -17.96
N TYR A 105 -13.67 13.25 -17.09
CA TYR A 105 -13.40 12.32 -16.00
C TYR A 105 -14.22 11.04 -16.22
N ALA A 106 -13.58 10.07 -16.88
CA ALA A 106 -14.22 8.81 -17.24
C ALA A 106 -14.48 7.94 -16.00
N SER A 107 -15.69 7.37 -15.92
CA SER A 107 -16.04 6.42 -14.87
C SER A 107 -15.12 5.20 -14.89
N PRO A 108 -14.67 4.67 -13.72
CA PRO A 108 -13.95 3.41 -13.66
C PRO A 108 -14.81 2.21 -14.12
N CYS A 109 -16.14 2.37 -14.18
CA CYS A 109 -17.07 1.34 -14.66
C CYS A 109 -17.20 1.33 -16.19
N ALA A 110 -16.87 0.20 -16.83
CA ALA A 110 -16.86 0.04 -18.29
C ALA A 110 -18.21 0.30 -18.97
N ASN A 111 -19.32 -0.08 -18.33
CA ASN A 111 -20.68 0.10 -18.89
C ASN A 111 -21.09 1.58 -18.96
N ILE A 112 -20.63 2.39 -18.00
CA ILE A 112 -20.89 3.84 -17.96
C ILE A 112 -20.00 4.57 -18.99
N ARG A 113 -18.78 4.07 -19.23
CA ARG A 113 -17.91 4.61 -20.30
C ARG A 113 -18.52 4.44 -21.68
N ARG A 114 -19.25 3.35 -21.94
CA ARG A 114 -19.94 3.10 -23.23
C ARG A 114 -21.10 4.07 -23.50
N SER A 115 -21.80 4.54 -22.47
CA SER A 115 -22.89 5.51 -22.60
C SER A 115 -22.44 6.98 -22.56
N SER A 116 -21.20 7.24 -22.14
CA SER A 116 -20.57 8.57 -22.13
C SER A 116 -20.02 8.88 -23.52
N GLY A 117 -20.88 9.36 -24.43
CA GLY A 117 -20.62 9.51 -25.88
C GLY A 117 -19.53 10.52 -26.32
N SER A 118 -18.37 10.57 -25.68
CA SER A 118 -17.20 11.27 -26.24
C SER A 118 -16.58 10.46 -27.37
N LYS A 119 -16.88 10.84 -28.62
CA LYS A 119 -16.32 10.24 -29.82
C LYS A 119 -14.93 10.85 -30.09
N LEU A 120 -13.90 10.02 -30.17
CA LEU A 120 -12.56 10.46 -30.58
C LEU A 120 -12.60 10.81 -32.07
N GLU A 121 -12.33 12.07 -32.41
CA GLU A 121 -12.32 12.59 -33.79
C GLU A 121 -10.94 12.47 -34.46
N GLY A 122 -9.87 12.35 -33.67
CA GLY A 122 -8.54 12.12 -34.22
C GLY A 122 -7.45 11.83 -33.18
N LEU A 123 -6.39 11.15 -33.59
CA LEU A 123 -5.15 10.97 -32.85
C LEU A 123 -3.96 11.46 -33.67
N LYS A 124 -3.05 12.20 -33.05
CA LYS A 124 -1.84 12.67 -33.71
C LYS A 124 -0.77 11.58 -33.69
N LYS A 125 -0.23 11.23 -34.86
CA LYS A 125 0.86 10.26 -35.06
C LYS A 125 2.20 10.90 -34.68
N ASP A 126 3.23 10.06 -34.51
CA ASP A 126 4.60 10.49 -34.15
C ASP A 126 5.25 11.39 -35.22
N ASP A 127 4.87 11.21 -36.49
CA ASP A 127 5.26 12.06 -37.63
C ASP A 127 4.51 13.41 -37.67
N ARG A 128 3.68 13.69 -36.65
CA ARG A 128 2.81 14.87 -36.49
C ARG A 128 1.62 14.95 -37.45
N SER A 129 1.35 13.92 -38.25
CA SER A 129 0.12 13.80 -39.03
C SER A 129 -1.07 13.40 -38.14
N TRP A 130 -2.30 13.63 -38.62
CA TRP A 130 -3.52 13.24 -37.92
C TRP A 130 -4.08 11.94 -38.46
N ALA A 131 -4.43 11.01 -37.57
CA ALA A 131 -5.32 9.89 -37.83
C ALA A 131 -6.73 10.34 -37.47
N GLU A 132 -7.58 10.60 -38.46
CA GLU A 132 -8.96 11.11 -38.27
C GLU A 132 -10.00 10.00 -38.51
N GLU A 133 -9.65 8.99 -39.30
CA GLU A 133 -10.49 7.81 -39.46
C GLU A 133 -10.41 6.89 -38.24
N ILE A 134 -11.54 6.30 -37.87
CA ILE A 134 -11.64 5.39 -36.71
C ILE A 134 -10.69 4.19 -36.86
N SER A 135 -10.48 3.68 -38.09
CA SER A 135 -9.50 2.64 -38.43
C SER A 135 -8.07 3.07 -38.06
N ASP A 136 -7.68 4.27 -38.48
CA ASP A 136 -6.34 4.81 -38.27
C ASP A 136 -6.09 5.14 -36.80
N ILE A 137 -7.08 5.75 -36.12
CA ILE A 137 -7.05 6.01 -34.68
C ILE A 137 -6.84 4.69 -33.92
N LYS A 138 -7.56 3.64 -34.31
CA LYS A 138 -7.44 2.30 -33.71
C LYS A 138 -6.05 1.71 -33.95
N GLU A 139 -5.52 1.82 -35.17
CA GLU A 139 -4.19 1.30 -35.50
C GLU A 139 -3.08 2.03 -34.73
N VAL A 140 -3.12 3.35 -34.66
CA VAL A 140 -2.17 4.16 -33.89
C VAL A 140 -2.19 3.77 -32.42
N ALA A 141 -3.38 3.64 -31.82
CA ALA A 141 -3.51 3.25 -30.42
C ALA A 141 -2.95 1.83 -30.16
N VAL A 142 -3.25 0.87 -31.03
CA VAL A 142 -2.75 -0.52 -30.89
C VAL A 142 -1.24 -0.58 -31.08
N ASN A 143 -0.69 0.12 -32.08
CA ASN A 143 0.75 0.14 -32.34
C ASN A 143 1.52 0.81 -31.19
N TYR A 144 0.96 1.85 -30.58
CA TYR A 144 1.53 2.44 -29.37
C TYR A 144 1.67 1.41 -28.24
N PHE A 145 0.60 0.66 -27.92
CA PHE A 145 0.68 -0.33 -26.85
C PHE A 145 1.54 -1.54 -27.22
N LYS A 146 1.50 -2.01 -28.47
CA LYS A 146 2.42 -3.07 -28.94
C LYS A 146 3.87 -2.67 -28.75
N THR A 147 4.21 -1.43 -29.07
CA THR A 147 5.57 -0.89 -28.89
C THR A 147 5.91 -0.72 -27.42
N LEU A 148 4.96 -0.30 -26.58
CA LEU A 148 5.16 -0.15 -25.15
C LEU A 148 5.48 -1.49 -24.46
N PHE A 149 4.82 -2.56 -24.89
CA PHE A 149 4.98 -3.91 -24.36
C PHE A 149 5.93 -4.80 -25.21
N ALA A 150 6.76 -4.17 -26.06
CA ALA A 150 7.77 -4.85 -26.85
C ALA A 150 9.11 -4.92 -26.10
N VAL A 151 9.76 -6.08 -26.14
CA VAL A 151 11.16 -6.21 -25.73
C VAL A 151 12.04 -5.43 -26.71
N LYS A 152 12.98 -4.64 -26.19
CA LYS A 152 14.09 -4.11 -27.00
C LYS A 152 15.16 -5.19 -27.07
N ASP A 153 15.67 -5.51 -28.25
CA ASP A 153 16.77 -6.45 -28.42
C ASP A 153 17.97 -6.01 -27.57
N SER A 154 18.17 -6.66 -26.41
CA SER A 154 19.36 -6.47 -25.59
C SER A 154 20.19 -7.75 -25.59
N GLN A 155 21.46 -7.61 -25.96
CA GLN A 155 22.43 -8.72 -26.05
C GLN A 155 23.02 -9.11 -24.69
N CYS A 156 22.58 -8.51 -23.60
CA CYS A 156 23.26 -8.63 -22.30
C CYS A 156 22.95 -9.98 -21.62
N MET A 157 24.01 -10.66 -21.17
CA MET A 157 23.92 -11.97 -20.51
C MET A 157 23.71 -11.80 -19.00
N TYR A 158 22.69 -12.47 -18.45
CA TYR A 158 22.36 -12.43 -17.02
C TYR A 158 23.48 -13.00 -16.12
N SER A 159 24.38 -13.82 -16.68
CA SER A 159 25.48 -14.52 -15.98
C SER A 159 26.46 -13.61 -15.24
N ASP A 160 26.51 -12.31 -15.58
CA ASP A 160 27.45 -11.35 -15.01
C ASP A 160 26.87 -10.57 -13.81
N LEU A 161 25.64 -10.86 -13.39
CA LEU A 161 24.99 -10.19 -12.27
C LEU A 161 25.45 -10.71 -10.91
N PRO A 162 25.64 -9.84 -9.90
CA PRO A 162 25.96 -10.26 -8.54
C PRO A 162 24.81 -11.04 -7.91
N MET A 163 25.11 -12.25 -7.43
CA MET A 163 24.19 -13.13 -6.71
C MET A 163 24.26 -12.85 -5.21
N LEU A 164 23.48 -11.88 -4.74
CA LEU A 164 23.51 -11.42 -3.34
C LEU A 164 22.20 -11.67 -2.58
N PHE A 165 21.22 -12.35 -3.18
CA PHE A 165 20.02 -12.73 -2.43
C PHE A 165 20.38 -13.66 -1.26
N PRO A 166 19.71 -13.51 -0.11
CA PRO A 166 19.83 -14.47 0.99
C PRO A 166 19.47 -15.87 0.49
N ARG A 167 20.26 -16.87 0.88
CA ARG A 167 19.92 -18.27 0.59
C ARG A 167 18.77 -18.68 1.49
N LEU A 168 17.64 -19.06 0.87
CA LEU A 168 16.54 -19.71 1.58
C LEU A 168 17.03 -21.01 2.22
N ASN A 169 16.47 -21.37 3.38
CA ASN A 169 16.86 -22.62 4.04
C ASN A 169 16.33 -23.84 3.25
N ASN A 170 16.93 -25.01 3.46
CA ASN A 170 16.57 -26.21 2.70
C ASN A 170 15.09 -26.60 2.85
N SER A 171 14.48 -26.37 4.01
CA SER A 171 13.04 -26.61 4.22
C SER A 171 12.14 -25.68 3.40
N GLU A 172 12.51 -24.39 3.28
CA GLU A 172 11.79 -23.40 2.46
C GLU A 172 11.94 -23.71 0.98
N LEU A 173 13.13 -24.08 0.52
CA LEU A 173 13.39 -24.48 -0.86
C LEU A 173 12.61 -25.74 -1.25
N VAL A 174 12.53 -26.74 -0.35
CA VAL A 174 11.70 -27.93 -0.56
C VAL A 174 10.23 -27.53 -0.66
N ASN A 175 9.72 -26.73 0.29
CA ASN A 175 8.33 -26.26 0.26
C ASN A 175 7.98 -25.48 -1.02
N LEU A 176 8.89 -24.63 -1.51
CA LEU A 176 8.71 -23.87 -2.76
C LEU A 176 8.78 -24.74 -4.03
N SER A 177 9.39 -25.93 -3.91
CA SER A 177 9.56 -26.88 -5.01
C SER A 177 8.51 -27.99 -5.03
N MET A 178 7.69 -28.10 -3.98
CA MET A 178 6.61 -29.09 -3.89
C MET A 178 5.46 -28.78 -4.86
N ASP A 179 4.72 -29.83 -5.20
CA ASP A 179 3.51 -29.70 -6.02
C ASP A 179 2.44 -28.92 -5.25
N ILE A 180 1.92 -27.87 -5.88
CA ILE A 180 0.80 -27.10 -5.34
C ILE A 180 -0.40 -28.04 -5.26
N CYS A 181 -0.78 -28.44 -4.05
CA CYS A 181 -1.93 -29.31 -3.85
C CYS A 181 -3.20 -28.49 -3.61
N GLU A 182 -4.36 -29.12 -3.76
CA GLU A 182 -5.66 -28.48 -3.53
C GLU A 182 -5.77 -27.89 -2.10
N GLN A 183 -5.09 -28.52 -1.14
CA GLN A 183 -5.04 -28.06 0.25
C GLN A 183 -4.28 -26.73 0.39
N ASP A 184 -3.20 -26.51 -0.37
CA ASP A 184 -2.43 -25.25 -0.35
C ASP A 184 -3.24 -24.09 -0.93
N VAL A 185 -4.02 -24.36 -1.98
CA VAL A 185 -4.94 -23.39 -2.59
C VAL A 185 -6.06 -23.04 -1.61
N LYS A 186 -6.65 -24.03 -0.94
CA LYS A 186 -7.66 -23.83 0.10
C LYS A 186 -7.08 -23.02 1.27
N GLN A 187 -5.91 -23.38 1.79
CA GLN A 187 -5.26 -22.63 2.87
C GLN A 187 -4.96 -21.19 2.45
N SER A 188 -4.40 -20.96 1.26
CA SER A 188 -4.08 -19.60 0.80
C SER A 188 -5.31 -18.72 0.55
N LEU A 189 -6.49 -19.32 0.25
CA LEU A 189 -7.76 -18.61 0.11
C LEU A 189 -8.42 -18.25 1.46
N PHE A 190 -8.11 -19.00 2.52
CA PHE A 190 -8.78 -18.87 3.83
C PHE A 190 -7.86 -18.46 4.99
N ASP A 191 -6.54 -18.46 4.78
CA ASP A 191 -5.51 -18.10 5.75
C ASP A 191 -4.45 -17.18 5.10
N PRO A 192 -4.35 -15.90 5.51
CA PRO A 192 -3.40 -14.94 4.94
C PRO A 192 -1.92 -15.21 5.32
N TYR A 193 -1.63 -16.22 6.14
CA TYR A 193 -0.29 -16.53 6.65
C TYR A 193 0.32 -17.79 6.02
N SER A 194 0.07 -18.07 4.73
CA SER A 194 0.74 -19.21 4.11
C SER A 194 2.27 -19.04 4.20
N PRO A 195 3.03 -20.10 4.56
CA PRO A 195 4.49 -20.03 4.69
C PRO A 195 5.17 -19.47 3.44
N THR A 196 4.61 -19.75 2.26
CA THR A 196 5.05 -19.27 0.95
C THR A 196 4.94 -17.75 0.81
N LEU A 197 3.84 -17.16 1.29
CA LEU A 197 3.63 -15.70 1.28
C LEU A 197 4.53 -15.00 2.29
N LEU A 198 4.72 -15.59 3.47
CA LEU A 198 5.66 -15.10 4.49
C LEU A 198 7.12 -15.18 4.01
N ALA A 199 7.50 -16.22 3.28
CA ALA A 199 8.83 -16.34 2.68
C ALA A 199 9.06 -15.25 1.61
N LEU A 200 8.06 -14.99 0.74
CA LEU A 200 8.12 -13.90 -0.25
C LEU A 200 8.22 -12.51 0.38
N ILE A 201 7.54 -12.28 1.51
CA ILE A 201 7.57 -11.02 2.27
C ILE A 201 8.92 -10.81 3.00
N ARG A 202 9.62 -11.90 3.37
CA ARG A 202 10.93 -11.84 4.06
C ARG A 202 12.12 -11.59 3.14
N LEU A 203 11.98 -11.80 1.83
CA LEU A 203 13.05 -11.62 0.85
C LEU A 203 13.52 -10.15 0.66
N PRO A 204 12.66 -9.12 0.67
CA PRO A 204 13.09 -7.73 0.55
C PRO A 204 13.41 -7.09 1.91
N LEU A 205 14.38 -7.63 2.64
CA LEU A 205 14.98 -6.98 3.82
C LEU A 205 16.00 -5.92 3.38
N SER A 206 15.52 -4.86 2.72
CA SER A 206 16.33 -3.67 2.38
C SER A 206 15.64 -2.36 2.79
N LEU A 207 14.35 -2.40 3.15
CA LEU A 207 13.61 -1.25 3.68
C LEU A 207 13.90 -0.97 5.17
N GLU A 208 14.04 -1.99 6.00
CA GLU A 208 14.00 -1.83 7.47
C GLU A 208 15.19 -1.02 8.02
N ASP A 209 16.40 -1.22 7.48
CA ASP A 209 17.61 -0.51 7.91
C ASP A 209 17.80 0.86 7.24
N LYS A 210 17.33 1.04 6.00
CA LYS A 210 17.52 2.29 5.22
C LYS A 210 16.49 3.38 5.56
N PHE A 211 15.34 3.00 6.12
CA PHE A 211 14.28 3.94 6.54
C PHE A 211 14.71 4.86 7.69
N ARG A 212 15.59 4.39 8.59
CA ARG A 212 16.07 5.17 9.75
C ARG A 212 16.83 6.45 9.38
N THR A 213 17.42 6.53 8.18
CA THR A 213 18.35 7.62 7.84
C THR A 213 17.79 8.65 6.86
N THR A 214 16.65 8.37 6.22
CA THR A 214 16.15 9.17 5.08
C THR A 214 15.45 10.46 5.51
N LEU A 215 14.96 10.54 6.74
CA LEU A 215 14.06 11.61 7.19
C LEU A 215 14.74 12.97 7.46
N LEU A 216 16.08 13.02 7.46
CA LEU A 216 16.88 14.22 7.75
C LEU A 216 17.54 14.86 6.51
N LEU A 217 17.37 14.25 5.33
CA LEU A 217 18.35 14.37 4.25
C LEU A 217 18.40 15.69 3.48
N LEU A 218 17.38 16.55 3.50
CA LEU A 218 17.27 17.53 2.39
C LEU A 218 17.32 19.01 2.77
N LYS A 219 17.48 19.37 4.05
CA LYS A 219 17.45 20.80 4.45
C LYS A 219 18.79 21.43 4.82
N ARG A 220 19.85 20.67 5.13
CA ARG A 220 21.15 21.26 5.50
C ARG A 220 22.35 20.41 5.09
N PHE A 221 22.82 20.59 3.86
CA PHE A 221 24.15 20.11 3.44
C PHE A 221 25.19 21.24 3.66
N LYS A 222 25.67 21.41 4.90
CA LYS A 222 26.81 22.30 5.23
C LYS A 222 27.97 21.49 5.82
N GLY A 223 28.72 20.83 4.94
CA GLY A 223 29.98 20.14 5.25
C GLY A 223 31.08 20.52 4.24
N LYS A 224 32.36 20.20 4.54
CA LYS A 224 33.49 20.43 3.61
C LYS A 224 33.46 19.53 2.37
N LEU A 225 32.76 18.39 2.45
CA LEU A 225 32.64 17.42 1.36
C LEU A 225 31.45 17.76 0.45
N SER A 226 31.63 17.63 -0.86
CA SER A 226 30.62 17.88 -1.89
C SER A 226 29.86 16.59 -2.22
N PHE A 227 28.53 16.66 -2.29
CA PHE A 227 27.65 15.51 -2.49
C PHE A 227 26.56 15.79 -3.53
N MET A 228 26.04 14.72 -4.13
CA MET A 228 24.91 14.77 -5.05
C MET A 228 23.88 13.69 -4.72
N ALA A 229 22.62 14.04 -4.94
CA ALA A 229 21.49 13.13 -4.87
C ALA A 229 20.75 13.17 -6.21
N TRP A 230 20.47 12.01 -6.77
CA TRP A 230 19.84 11.87 -8.07
C TRP A 230 18.54 11.08 -7.92
N LYS A 231 17.41 11.79 -7.96
CA LYS A 231 16.08 11.20 -7.98
C LYS A 231 15.75 10.77 -9.42
N ILE A 232 15.46 9.51 -9.61
CA ILE A 232 15.16 8.89 -10.88
C ILE A 232 13.68 8.52 -10.92
N ASP A 233 13.04 8.83 -12.05
CA ASP A 233 11.65 8.49 -12.35
C ASP A 233 11.67 7.39 -13.41
N LEU A 234 11.12 6.20 -13.12
CA LEU A 234 11.01 5.12 -14.10
C LEU A 234 9.78 5.32 -14.99
N ALA A 235 10.00 5.27 -16.31
CA ALA A 235 8.95 5.42 -17.30
C ALA A 235 8.15 4.12 -17.43
N LYS A 236 6.96 4.08 -16.82
CA LYS A 236 6.02 2.95 -16.94
C LYS A 236 6.63 1.65 -16.38
N ALA A 237 7.15 1.71 -15.14
CA ALA A 237 7.96 0.64 -14.54
C ALA A 237 7.34 -0.77 -14.66
N TYR A 238 6.10 -0.94 -14.20
CA TYR A 238 5.40 -2.23 -14.32
C TYR A 238 5.21 -2.71 -15.76
N ASP A 239 5.12 -1.81 -16.75
CA ASP A 239 4.81 -2.17 -18.14
C ASP A 239 6.05 -2.62 -18.93
N LYS A 240 7.26 -2.34 -18.45
CA LYS A 240 8.50 -2.51 -19.23
C LYS A 240 9.40 -3.65 -18.77
N LEU A 241 9.15 -4.19 -17.58
CA LEU A 241 9.99 -5.22 -16.98
C LEU A 241 10.04 -6.50 -17.86
N GLN A 242 11.23 -6.91 -18.29
CA GLN A 242 11.39 -8.05 -19.20
C GLN A 242 11.11 -9.38 -18.51
N TRP A 243 10.36 -10.24 -19.18
CA TRP A 243 10.01 -11.57 -18.65
C TRP A 243 11.22 -12.48 -18.45
N ARG A 244 12.21 -12.41 -19.33
CA ARG A 244 13.46 -13.17 -19.18
C ARG A 244 14.19 -12.75 -17.90
N PHE A 245 14.27 -11.45 -17.63
CA PHE A 245 14.88 -10.92 -16.42
C PHE A 245 14.15 -11.41 -15.17
N ILE A 246 12.81 -11.31 -15.14
CA ILE A 246 11.98 -11.82 -14.03
C ILE A 246 12.27 -13.29 -13.77
N LYS A 247 12.25 -14.13 -14.82
CA LYS A 247 12.50 -15.57 -14.70
C LYS A 247 13.87 -15.86 -14.07
N CYS A 248 14.92 -15.21 -14.55
CA CYS A 248 16.27 -15.39 -14.02
C CYS A 248 16.40 -14.93 -12.56
N VAL A 249 15.73 -13.83 -12.19
CA VAL A 249 15.69 -13.34 -10.80
C VAL A 249 14.96 -14.33 -9.89
N LEU A 250 13.82 -14.88 -10.33
CA LEU A 250 13.08 -15.90 -9.56
C LEU A 250 13.92 -17.16 -9.34
N GLU A 251 14.62 -17.62 -10.38
CA GLU A 251 15.54 -18.77 -10.29
C GLU A 251 16.69 -18.50 -9.30
N GLU A 252 17.28 -17.31 -9.33
CA GLU A 252 18.35 -16.90 -8.39
C GLU A 252 17.88 -16.87 -6.94
N VAL A 253 16.65 -16.43 -6.69
CA VAL A 253 16.02 -16.41 -5.36
C VAL A 253 15.72 -17.83 -4.85
N GLY A 254 15.76 -18.84 -5.72
CA GLY A 254 15.42 -20.23 -5.40
C GLY A 254 13.97 -20.61 -5.71
N ILE A 255 13.20 -19.71 -6.34
CA ILE A 255 11.86 -20.00 -6.87
C ILE A 255 12.05 -20.69 -8.22
N SER A 256 12.03 -22.01 -8.21
CA SER A 256 12.29 -22.85 -9.37
C SER A 256 11.14 -23.84 -9.63
N GLY A 257 11.27 -24.68 -10.66
CA GLY A 257 10.31 -25.75 -10.95
C GLY A 257 8.90 -25.26 -11.29
N LYS A 258 7.88 -25.93 -10.73
CA LYS A 258 6.46 -25.71 -11.07
C LYS A 258 5.96 -24.34 -10.60
N LEU A 259 6.42 -23.83 -9.45
CA LEU A 259 6.01 -22.52 -8.95
C LEU A 259 6.50 -21.39 -9.87
N ASN A 260 7.77 -21.45 -10.31
CA ASN A 260 8.27 -20.51 -11.30
C ASN A 260 7.46 -20.60 -12.61
N ALA A 261 7.20 -21.81 -13.10
CA ALA A 261 6.36 -22.00 -14.29
C ALA A 261 4.96 -21.41 -14.12
N LEU A 262 4.33 -21.57 -12.95
CA LEU A 262 3.01 -21.00 -12.65
C LEU A 262 3.05 -19.47 -12.62
N ILE A 263 4.02 -18.89 -11.92
CA ILE A 263 4.21 -17.44 -11.86
C ILE A 263 4.45 -16.87 -13.26
N MET A 264 5.36 -17.47 -14.03
CA MET A 264 5.66 -17.05 -15.39
C MET A 264 4.46 -17.26 -16.32
N ASN A 265 3.67 -18.32 -16.16
CA ASN A 265 2.43 -18.49 -16.93
C ASN A 265 1.43 -17.37 -16.62
N CYS A 266 1.25 -16.98 -15.36
CA CYS A 266 0.39 -15.86 -14.98
C CYS A 266 0.84 -14.52 -15.60
N ILE A 267 2.15 -14.31 -15.74
CA ILE A 267 2.72 -13.10 -16.35
C ILE A 267 2.60 -13.14 -17.89
N THR A 268 2.88 -14.30 -18.50
CA THR A 268 3.07 -14.42 -19.95
C THR A 268 1.82 -14.80 -20.74
N SER A 269 0.80 -15.39 -20.12
CA SER A 269 -0.41 -15.88 -20.82
C SER A 269 -1.40 -14.78 -21.19
N VAL A 270 -1.03 -13.52 -21.01
CA VAL A 270 -1.94 -12.40 -21.03
C VAL A 270 -2.16 -11.88 -22.44
N GLN A 271 -3.40 -11.46 -22.71
CA GLN A 271 -3.76 -10.79 -23.95
C GLN A 271 -4.40 -9.45 -23.66
N TYR A 272 -3.91 -8.41 -24.32
CA TYR A 272 -4.47 -7.08 -24.25
C TYR A 272 -5.39 -6.82 -25.44
N LYS A 273 -6.47 -6.07 -25.19
CA LYS A 273 -7.34 -5.52 -26.23
C LYS A 273 -7.54 -4.05 -25.94
N VAL A 274 -7.37 -3.22 -26.96
CA VAL A 274 -7.63 -1.77 -26.86
C VAL A 274 -9.10 -1.53 -27.13
N ILE A 275 -9.73 -0.68 -26.31
CA ILE A 275 -11.09 -0.20 -26.53
C ILE A 275 -10.99 1.23 -27.06
N VAL A 276 -11.50 1.47 -28.26
CA VAL A 276 -11.55 2.80 -28.88
C VAL A 276 -13.00 3.12 -29.22
N SER A 277 -13.52 4.21 -28.65
CA SER A 277 -14.91 4.67 -28.88
C SER A 277 -15.98 3.59 -28.61
N GLY A 278 -15.72 2.67 -27.68
CA GLY A 278 -16.63 1.58 -27.29
C GLY A 278 -16.38 0.24 -27.99
N ASP A 279 -15.64 0.24 -29.10
CA ASP A 279 -15.31 -0.98 -29.86
C ASP A 279 -14.05 -1.66 -29.33
N LEU A 280 -14.14 -2.98 -29.14
CA LEU A 280 -13.03 -3.83 -28.75
C LEU A 280 -12.22 -4.22 -30.01
N PHE A 281 -10.90 -3.95 -30.03
CA PHE A 281 -10.07 -4.27 -31.20
C PHE A 281 -9.32 -5.61 -31.08
N LYS A 282 -8.54 -5.94 -32.12
CA LYS A 282 -7.69 -7.15 -32.20
C LYS A 282 -6.85 -7.28 -30.93
N SER A 283 -6.81 -8.50 -30.38
CA SER A 283 -5.91 -8.80 -29.29
C SER A 283 -4.47 -8.73 -29.76
N PHE A 284 -3.60 -8.34 -28.84
CA PHE A 284 -2.17 -8.48 -28.99
C PHE A 284 -1.59 -9.07 -27.69
N THR A 285 -0.53 -9.84 -27.85
CA THR A 285 0.22 -10.38 -26.72
C THR A 285 1.38 -9.44 -26.40
N PRO A 286 1.56 -9.06 -25.12
CA PRO A 286 2.76 -8.37 -24.69
C PRO A 286 3.98 -9.31 -24.78
N SER A 287 5.17 -8.74 -24.67
CA SER A 287 6.44 -9.49 -24.53
C SER A 287 7.25 -9.06 -23.30
N CYS A 288 6.79 -8.02 -22.60
CA CYS A 288 7.31 -7.55 -21.32
C CYS A 288 6.17 -6.95 -20.48
N GLY A 289 6.49 -6.65 -19.23
CA GLY A 289 5.58 -6.07 -18.25
C GLY A 289 4.95 -7.10 -17.31
N ILE A 290 4.41 -6.58 -16.20
CA ILE A 290 3.72 -7.30 -15.14
C ILE A 290 2.37 -6.66 -14.86
N HIS A 291 1.47 -7.41 -14.24
CA HIS A 291 0.06 -7.02 -14.11
C HIS A 291 -0.16 -5.95 -13.03
N GLN A 292 -0.43 -4.72 -13.45
CA GLN A 292 -0.90 -3.70 -12.51
C GLN A 292 -2.26 -4.10 -11.91
N GLY A 293 -2.30 -4.19 -10.58
CA GLY A 293 -3.49 -4.58 -9.81
C GLY A 293 -3.54 -6.05 -9.42
N ASP A 294 -2.58 -6.86 -9.87
CA ASP A 294 -2.32 -8.19 -9.31
C ASP A 294 -1.45 -8.06 -8.05
N PRO A 295 -1.88 -8.62 -6.90
CA PRO A 295 -1.10 -8.62 -5.66
C PRO A 295 0.31 -9.21 -5.82
N LEU A 296 0.51 -10.23 -6.66
CA LEU A 296 1.81 -10.88 -6.83
C LEU A 296 2.81 -9.98 -7.59
N SER A 297 2.30 -9.23 -8.56
CA SER A 297 3.11 -8.33 -9.39
C SER A 297 3.90 -7.29 -8.58
N LEU A 298 3.37 -6.82 -7.45
CA LEU A 298 4.11 -5.91 -6.55
C LEU A 298 5.37 -6.58 -5.97
N TYR A 299 5.26 -7.82 -5.50
CA TYR A 299 6.39 -8.55 -4.91
C TYR A 299 7.44 -8.88 -5.96
N ILE A 300 7.01 -9.34 -7.14
CA ILE A 300 7.92 -9.60 -8.27
C ILE A 300 8.69 -8.34 -8.63
N PHE A 301 8.00 -7.19 -8.70
CA PHE A 301 8.62 -5.91 -9.00
C PHE A 301 9.69 -5.55 -7.97
N VAL A 302 9.36 -5.64 -6.67
CA VAL A 302 10.31 -5.32 -5.59
C VAL A 302 11.55 -6.22 -5.64
N ILE A 303 11.38 -7.53 -5.84
CA ILE A 303 12.50 -8.48 -5.94
C ILE A 303 13.37 -8.13 -7.16
N CYS A 304 12.75 -7.79 -8.30
CA CYS A 304 13.48 -7.36 -9.49
C CYS A 304 14.25 -6.05 -9.27
N MET A 305 13.67 -5.08 -8.56
CA MET A 305 14.34 -3.82 -8.21
C MET A 305 15.51 -4.00 -7.24
N GLU A 306 15.48 -5.02 -6.38
CA GLU A 306 16.59 -5.34 -5.47
C GLU A 306 17.88 -5.71 -6.24
N LYS A 307 17.78 -6.19 -7.50
CA LYS A 307 18.97 -6.40 -8.33
C LYS A 307 19.75 -5.11 -8.61
N LEU A 308 19.08 -3.95 -8.70
CA LEU A 308 19.77 -2.67 -8.80
C LEU A 308 20.57 -2.38 -7.51
N SER A 309 20.01 -2.72 -6.34
CA SER A 309 20.70 -2.63 -5.04
C SER A 309 21.93 -3.55 -4.99
N HIS A 310 21.85 -4.75 -5.56
CA HIS A 310 22.99 -5.66 -5.68
C HIS A 310 24.11 -5.11 -6.57
N ILE A 311 23.77 -4.53 -7.73
CA ILE A 311 24.74 -3.90 -8.65
C ILE A 311 25.46 -2.75 -7.93
N ILE A 312 24.71 -1.90 -7.21
CA ILE A 312 25.29 -0.78 -6.45
C ILE A 312 26.19 -1.30 -5.33
N THR A 313 25.73 -2.29 -4.56
CA THR A 313 26.48 -2.90 -3.45
C THR A 313 27.78 -3.54 -3.92
N GLN A 314 27.78 -4.23 -5.06
CA GLN A 314 29.00 -4.76 -5.65
C GLN A 314 29.97 -3.65 -6.11
N THR A 315 29.43 -2.51 -6.55
CA THR A 315 30.23 -1.35 -6.97
C THR A 315 30.84 -0.62 -5.77
N LEU A 316 30.12 -0.59 -4.64
CA LEU A 316 30.60 -0.11 -3.34
C LEU A 316 31.72 -1.02 -2.78
N SER A 317 31.53 -2.34 -2.80
CA SER A 317 32.53 -3.28 -2.27
C SER A 317 33.84 -3.26 -3.06
N LYS A 318 33.78 -2.94 -4.36
CA LYS A 318 34.94 -2.68 -5.22
C LYS A 318 35.58 -1.29 -5.00
N GLY A 319 35.05 -0.47 -4.09
CA GLY A 319 35.52 0.88 -3.80
C GLY A 319 35.32 1.91 -4.91
N ARG A 320 34.53 1.57 -5.95
CA ARG A 320 34.31 2.44 -7.12
C ARG A 320 33.28 3.52 -6.85
N TRP A 321 32.18 3.17 -6.19
CA TRP A 321 31.16 4.11 -5.73
C TRP A 321 31.49 4.58 -4.31
N LYS A 322 31.44 5.88 -4.05
CA LYS A 322 31.62 6.48 -2.73
C LYS A 322 30.26 6.91 -2.15
N PRO A 323 29.76 6.24 -1.09
CA PRO A 323 28.47 6.57 -0.50
C PRO A 323 28.56 7.87 0.31
N VAL A 324 27.40 8.41 0.70
CA VAL A 324 27.29 9.65 1.47
C VAL A 324 27.07 9.34 2.94
N ARG A 325 27.87 9.93 3.83
CA ARG A 325 27.59 9.93 5.28
C ARG A 325 26.79 11.15 5.68
N ILE A 326 25.71 10.90 6.41
CA ILE A 326 24.76 11.94 6.82
C ILE A 326 25.21 12.61 8.13
N SER A 327 25.89 11.89 9.02
CA SER A 327 26.45 12.40 10.27
C SER A 327 27.79 11.76 10.61
N ARG A 328 28.53 12.35 11.56
CA ARG A 328 29.74 11.73 12.11
C ARG A 328 29.33 10.47 12.88
N GLY A 329 29.67 9.29 12.35
CA GLY A 329 29.26 7.99 12.90
C GLY A 329 27.93 7.45 12.38
N GLY A 330 27.21 8.19 11.53
CA GLY A 330 25.97 7.71 10.90
C GLY A 330 26.22 6.73 9.74
N PRO A 331 25.20 5.96 9.32
CA PRO A 331 25.34 4.97 8.26
C PRO A 331 25.62 5.64 6.91
N GLU A 332 26.32 4.91 6.06
CA GLU A 332 26.60 5.30 4.68
C GLU A 332 25.40 5.03 3.79
N VAL A 333 24.96 6.05 3.05
CA VAL A 333 23.80 5.97 2.16
C VAL A 333 24.25 6.10 0.71
N SER A 334 23.90 5.11 -0.10
CA SER A 334 24.17 5.08 -1.55
C SER A 334 22.91 5.10 -2.39
N HIS A 335 21.82 4.52 -1.90
CA HIS A 335 20.55 4.46 -2.63
C HIS A 335 19.36 4.26 -1.69
N LEU A 336 18.19 4.72 -2.14
CA LEU A 336 16.89 4.57 -1.50
C LEU A 336 15.86 4.22 -2.56
N PHE A 337 15.19 3.07 -2.38
CA PHE A 337 14.16 2.59 -3.31
C PHE A 337 12.83 2.48 -2.57
N PHE A 338 11.78 2.98 -3.20
CA PHE A 338 10.41 2.77 -2.75
C PHE A 338 9.53 2.54 -3.97
N ALA A 339 9.20 1.29 -4.26
CA ALA A 339 8.54 0.90 -5.51
C ALA A 339 9.27 1.54 -6.73
N ASP A 340 8.61 2.43 -7.47
CA ASP A 340 9.12 3.12 -8.65
C ASP A 340 9.90 4.42 -8.35
N ASP A 341 9.85 4.92 -7.11
CA ASP A 341 10.66 6.06 -6.66
C ASP A 341 12.07 5.61 -6.31
N LEU A 342 13.06 6.06 -7.09
CA LEU A 342 14.47 5.73 -6.92
C LEU A 342 15.27 6.98 -6.59
N THR A 343 16.13 6.94 -5.57
CA THR A 343 17.10 8.01 -5.32
C THR A 343 18.48 7.43 -5.07
N LEU A 344 19.47 7.91 -5.82
CA LEU A 344 20.88 7.52 -5.71
C LEU A 344 21.68 8.64 -5.07
N PHE A 345 22.68 8.30 -4.26
CA PHE A 345 23.52 9.21 -3.51
C PHE A 345 24.99 8.92 -3.76
N GLY A 346 25.78 9.97 -3.95
CA GLY A 346 27.23 9.85 -4.12
C GLY A 346 27.96 11.15 -3.86
N HIS A 347 29.28 11.09 -3.87
CA HIS A 347 30.10 12.30 -3.87
C HIS A 347 29.90 13.08 -5.17
N ALA A 348 29.82 14.41 -5.09
CA ALA A 348 29.64 15.24 -6.28
C ALA A 348 30.95 15.38 -7.06
N SER A 349 31.16 14.45 -7.98
CA SER A 349 32.27 14.45 -8.93
C SER A 349 31.81 13.78 -10.22
N GLU A 350 32.41 14.16 -11.35
CA GLU A 350 32.06 13.60 -12.67
C GLU A 350 32.23 12.08 -12.68
N HIS A 351 33.29 11.59 -12.06
CA HIS A 351 33.59 10.16 -11.97
C HIS A 351 32.46 9.40 -11.25
N GLN A 352 31.96 9.93 -10.13
CA GLN A 352 30.86 9.31 -9.38
C GLN A 352 29.54 9.40 -10.15
N ALA A 353 29.22 10.56 -10.74
CA ALA A 353 28.03 10.71 -11.57
C ALA A 353 28.03 9.72 -12.75
N SER A 354 29.19 9.52 -13.40
CA SER A 354 29.35 8.55 -14.48
C SER A 354 29.18 7.11 -13.99
N ILE A 355 29.70 6.76 -12.82
CA ILE A 355 29.48 5.42 -12.22
C ILE A 355 28.01 5.19 -11.91
N MET A 356 27.35 6.15 -11.26
CA MET A 356 25.92 6.10 -10.94
C MET A 356 25.10 5.89 -12.21
N ARG A 357 25.42 6.64 -13.27
CA ARG A 357 24.79 6.54 -14.58
C ARG A 357 24.97 5.16 -15.21
N LYS A 358 26.21 4.66 -15.25
CA LYS A 358 26.52 3.33 -15.80
C LYS A 358 25.83 2.20 -15.05
N CYS A 359 25.73 2.27 -13.72
CA CYS A 359 25.00 1.27 -12.94
C CYS A 359 23.50 1.28 -13.26
N LEU A 360 22.90 2.45 -13.41
CA LEU A 360 21.49 2.59 -13.80
C LEU A 360 21.25 2.09 -15.23
N ASP A 361 22.08 2.51 -16.19
CA ASP A 361 21.95 2.10 -17.60
C ASP A 361 22.11 0.56 -17.71
N TYR A 362 23.11 -0.02 -17.02
CA TYR A 362 23.31 -1.47 -17.00
C TYR A 362 22.08 -2.23 -16.45
N PHE A 363 21.47 -1.72 -15.38
CA PHE A 363 20.22 -2.29 -14.86
C PHE A 363 19.07 -2.14 -15.85
N CYS A 364 18.91 -0.98 -16.48
CA CYS A 364 17.89 -0.72 -17.49
C CYS A 364 18.03 -1.65 -18.71
N ASP A 365 19.25 -1.88 -19.20
CA ASP A 365 19.53 -2.74 -20.34
C ASP A 365 19.17 -4.22 -20.07
N LEU A 366 19.36 -4.66 -18.82
CA LEU A 366 19.05 -6.03 -18.37
C LEU A 366 17.58 -6.24 -18.05
N SER A 367 16.98 -5.30 -17.31
CA SER A 367 15.60 -5.41 -16.83
C SER A 367 14.56 -4.94 -17.86
N GLY A 368 14.98 -4.19 -18.89
CA GLY A 368 14.10 -3.47 -19.81
C GLY A 368 13.48 -2.20 -19.24
N GLU A 369 13.74 -1.89 -17.97
CA GLU A 369 13.33 -0.63 -17.36
C GLU A 369 13.91 0.57 -18.11
N GLN A 370 13.22 1.70 -18.01
CA GLN A 370 13.70 2.92 -18.66
C GLN A 370 13.52 4.12 -17.76
N ALA A 371 14.62 4.78 -17.42
CA ALA A 371 14.56 6.04 -16.70
C ALA A 371 14.06 7.19 -17.59
N SER A 372 13.12 7.97 -17.06
CA SER A 372 12.60 9.21 -17.62
C SER A 372 13.46 10.38 -17.13
N PHE A 373 14.56 10.66 -17.84
CA PHE A 373 15.50 11.68 -17.38
C PHE A 373 14.90 13.10 -17.36
N ALA A 374 13.94 13.40 -18.23
CA ALA A 374 13.19 14.66 -18.21
C ALA A 374 12.34 14.86 -16.94
N LYS A 375 11.90 13.77 -16.31
CA LYS A 375 11.14 13.78 -15.03
C LYS A 375 12.03 13.57 -13.80
N SER A 376 13.21 13.00 -14.01
CA SER A 376 14.26 12.81 -13.00
C SER A 376 14.88 14.14 -12.60
N ARG A 377 15.52 14.21 -11.43
CA ARG A 377 16.07 15.45 -10.86
C ARG A 377 17.39 15.21 -10.13
N VAL A 378 18.36 16.09 -10.35
CA VAL A 378 19.64 16.08 -9.63
C VAL A 378 19.70 17.23 -8.64
N LEU A 379 20.09 16.94 -7.40
CA LEU A 379 20.36 17.91 -6.36
C LEU A 379 21.82 17.81 -5.98
N CYS A 380 22.51 18.96 -5.98
CA CYS A 380 23.90 19.09 -5.54
C CYS A 380 23.96 19.86 -4.22
N SER A 381 24.96 19.57 -3.39
CA SER A 381 25.22 20.33 -2.17
C SER A 381 25.61 21.79 -2.47
N ASN A 382 25.27 22.70 -1.55
CA ASN A 382 25.43 24.16 -1.72
C ASN A 382 26.89 24.63 -1.84
N ASN A 383 27.87 23.76 -1.57
CA ASN A 383 29.31 24.04 -1.68
C ASN A 383 29.87 23.75 -3.09
N ILE A 384 29.03 23.36 -4.05
CA ILE A 384 29.39 23.10 -5.44
C ILE A 384 29.02 24.34 -6.26
N SER A 385 29.90 24.77 -7.18
CA SER A 385 29.59 25.89 -8.08
C SER A 385 28.46 25.51 -9.05
N ASP A 386 27.64 26.48 -9.45
CA ASP A 386 26.54 26.25 -10.39
C ASP A 386 27.01 25.63 -11.71
N ALA A 387 28.21 26.02 -12.18
CA ALA A 387 28.85 25.43 -13.35
C ALA A 387 29.12 23.92 -13.18
N LYS A 388 29.68 23.53 -12.03
CA LYS A 388 29.96 22.12 -11.74
C LYS A 388 28.69 21.32 -11.53
N ALA A 389 27.69 21.91 -10.87
CA ALA A 389 26.41 21.25 -10.65
C ALA A 389 25.66 21.00 -11.96
N LYS A 390 25.76 21.92 -12.93
CA LYS A 390 25.23 21.75 -14.29
C LYS A 390 25.93 20.62 -15.04
N GLU A 391 27.25 20.56 -14.98
CA GLU A 391 28.03 19.46 -15.59
C GLU A 391 27.64 18.08 -15.02
N LEU A 392 27.45 17.97 -13.70
CA LEU A 392 26.97 16.74 -13.07
C LEU A 392 25.54 16.38 -13.51
N ALA A 393 24.67 17.38 -13.65
CA ALA A 393 23.31 17.20 -14.14
C ALA A 393 23.29 16.69 -15.59
N ASP A 394 24.17 17.23 -16.45
CA ASP A 394 24.33 16.83 -17.85
C ASP A 394 24.85 15.39 -17.96
N LEU A 395 25.83 14.99 -17.12
CA LEU A 395 26.31 13.60 -17.04
C LEU A 395 25.22 12.61 -16.60
N CYS A 396 24.35 13.02 -15.67
CA CYS A 396 23.18 12.25 -15.28
C CYS A 396 22.06 12.30 -16.34
N GLY A 397 22.11 13.23 -17.29
CA GLY A 397 21.06 13.51 -18.27
C GLY A 397 19.78 14.11 -17.68
N SER A 398 19.81 14.56 -16.42
CA SER A 398 18.62 14.95 -15.64
C SER A 398 18.75 16.41 -15.16
N PRO A 399 17.69 17.23 -15.24
CA PRO A 399 17.77 18.63 -14.88
C PRO A 399 18.09 18.83 -13.38
N ILE A 400 18.88 19.88 -13.11
CA ILE A 400 19.20 20.30 -11.74
C ILE A 400 17.96 20.84 -11.03
N THR A 401 17.85 20.56 -9.75
CA THR A 401 16.85 21.15 -8.86
C THR A 401 17.49 21.62 -7.57
N LYS A 402 16.93 22.68 -6.98
CA LYS A 402 17.24 23.10 -5.61
C LYS A 402 16.42 22.33 -4.57
N ASN A 403 15.48 21.51 -5.02
CA ASN A 403 14.59 20.72 -4.17
C ASN A 403 14.14 19.46 -4.93
N LEU A 404 14.44 18.26 -4.41
CA LEU A 404 14.00 16.99 -5.01
C LEU A 404 12.48 16.75 -4.89
N GLY A 405 11.74 17.75 -4.42
CA GLY A 405 10.35 17.61 -4.01
C GLY A 405 10.26 16.94 -2.64
N LYS A 406 9.03 16.81 -2.16
CA LYS A 406 8.77 15.97 -0.99
C LYS A 406 8.93 14.51 -1.42
N TYR A 407 10.01 13.85 -1.00
CA TYR A 407 10.08 12.38 -1.00
C TYR A 407 9.01 11.93 0.01
N CYS A 408 7.85 11.50 -0.51
CA CYS A 408 6.56 11.41 0.18
C CYS A 408 6.12 12.70 0.91
N LYS A 409 4.85 13.07 0.78
CA LYS A 409 4.30 14.22 1.52
C LYS A 409 4.32 13.98 3.04
N GLU A 410 4.49 12.74 3.49
CA GLU A 410 4.39 12.34 4.90
C GLU A 410 5.72 12.23 5.67
N ILE A 411 6.89 12.22 5.03
CA ILE A 411 8.20 12.27 5.74
C ILE A 411 8.44 13.65 6.38
N ALA A 412 7.83 14.71 5.82
CA ALA A 412 7.87 16.05 6.38
C ALA A 412 6.97 16.24 7.63
N ILE A 413 6.04 15.32 7.91
CA ILE A 413 5.15 15.38 9.09
C ILE A 413 5.85 14.83 10.32
N ALA A 414 6.67 13.78 10.16
CA ALA A 414 7.58 13.31 11.21
C ALA A 414 8.57 14.38 11.68
N ALA A 415 9.01 15.28 10.78
CA ALA A 415 9.79 16.46 11.16
C ALA A 415 8.96 17.59 11.81
N ARG A 416 7.63 17.57 11.64
CA ARG A 416 6.68 18.59 12.13
C ARG A 416 6.17 18.30 13.54
N ILE A 417 6.16 17.03 13.95
CA ILE A 417 5.69 16.59 15.26
C ILE A 417 6.75 16.85 16.36
N TYR A 418 8.04 16.91 16.02
CA TYR A 418 9.11 17.19 17.00
C TYR A 418 9.50 18.66 17.16
N GLY A 419 8.89 19.61 16.45
CA GLY A 419 9.15 21.02 16.72
C GLY A 419 8.56 21.97 15.68
N ASP A 420 8.10 23.12 16.17
CA ASP A 420 7.88 24.33 15.38
C ASP A 420 8.99 24.51 14.32
N GLY A 421 8.66 25.10 13.16
CA GLY A 421 9.54 25.21 12.00
C GLY A 421 10.88 25.93 12.24
N SER A 422 11.07 26.47 13.44
CA SER A 422 12.30 26.99 14.04
C SER A 422 13.32 25.91 14.49
N LEU A 423 12.88 24.66 14.73
CA LEU A 423 13.70 23.56 15.30
C LEU A 423 14.46 22.69 14.28
N LEU A 424 14.15 22.80 12.98
CA LEU A 424 14.91 22.17 11.89
C LEU A 424 16.36 22.65 11.79
N GLU A 425 16.70 23.71 12.54
CA GLU A 425 18.04 24.27 12.61
C GLU A 425 18.94 23.66 13.70
N LEU A 426 18.43 22.84 14.62
CA LEU A 426 19.14 22.57 15.87
C LEU A 426 19.87 21.22 15.92
N SER A 427 19.46 20.22 15.14
CA SER A 427 20.23 18.98 14.97
C SER A 427 21.59 19.17 14.28
N PHE A 428 21.87 20.39 13.81
CA PHE A 428 23.09 20.77 13.09
C PHE A 428 24.19 21.35 13.99
N PHE A 429 23.85 21.80 15.21
CA PHE A 429 24.77 22.52 16.10
C PHE A 429 25.43 21.63 17.17
N LEU A 430 24.83 20.49 17.48
CA LEU A 430 25.33 19.61 18.53
C LEU A 430 26.36 18.65 17.92
N ARG A 431 27.65 18.92 18.17
CA ARG A 431 28.77 17.99 17.88
C ARG A 431 28.98 16.96 18.99
N GLU A 432 28.26 17.13 20.09
CA GLU A 432 28.42 16.42 21.35
C GLU A 432 27.19 15.55 21.60
N ASN A 433 27.36 14.49 22.37
CA ASN A 433 26.32 13.54 22.74
C ASN A 433 25.33 14.17 23.73
N VAL A 434 24.14 13.59 23.90
CA VAL A 434 23.14 14.08 24.86
C VAL A 434 23.70 14.04 26.27
N ALA A 435 24.48 12.99 26.59
CA ALA A 435 25.22 12.85 27.84
C ALA A 435 26.14 14.04 28.15
N ASP A 436 26.71 14.71 27.14
CA ASP A 436 27.64 15.83 27.33
C ASP A 436 26.94 17.13 27.76
N TYR A 437 25.61 17.17 27.68
CA TYR A 437 24.76 18.28 28.13
C TYR A 437 24.10 18.01 29.48
N LEU A 438 24.45 16.92 30.16
CA LEU A 438 23.98 16.56 31.50
C LEU A 438 25.08 16.80 32.53
N THR A 439 24.72 17.36 33.69
CA THR A 439 25.49 17.25 34.92
C THR A 439 25.07 15.97 35.66
N SER A 440 25.69 15.67 36.81
CA SER A 440 25.48 14.45 37.60
C SER A 440 24.03 14.16 38.06
N SER A 441 23.08 15.05 37.78
CA SER A 441 21.65 14.83 38.05
C SER A 441 20.70 15.75 37.26
N GLU A 442 21.20 16.68 36.43
CA GLU A 442 20.37 17.71 35.79
C GLU A 442 20.89 18.10 34.40
N TRP A 443 20.08 18.81 33.62
CA TRP A 443 20.53 19.42 32.37
C TRP A 443 21.49 20.57 32.65
N ASN A 444 22.64 20.62 31.96
CA ASN A 444 23.56 21.73 32.02
C ASN A 444 22.98 22.93 31.24
N VAL A 445 22.19 23.75 31.93
CA VAL A 445 21.46 24.89 31.35
C VAL A 445 22.42 25.89 30.69
N HIS A 446 23.59 26.14 31.28
CA HIS A 446 24.59 27.03 30.70
C HIS A 446 25.12 26.51 29.37
N LYS A 447 25.41 25.22 29.29
CA LYS A 447 25.87 24.58 28.06
C LYS A 447 24.75 24.55 27.02
N LEU A 448 23.52 24.23 27.40
CA LEU A 448 22.35 24.28 26.51
C LEU A 448 22.08 25.69 25.97
N THR A 449 22.23 26.73 26.81
CA THR A 449 22.05 28.15 26.41
C THR A 449 23.11 28.62 25.42
N SER A 450 24.30 28.00 25.42
CA SER A 450 25.37 28.32 24.48
C SER A 450 25.13 27.78 23.06
N VAL A 451 24.24 26.79 22.89
CA VAL A 451 24.01 26.10 21.62
C VAL A 451 22.55 26.09 21.15
N LEU A 452 21.58 26.36 22.02
CA LEU A 452 20.14 26.26 21.72
C LEU A 452 19.36 27.54 22.10
N PRO A 453 18.32 27.91 21.34
CA PRO A 453 17.39 28.98 21.70
C PRO A 453 16.60 28.67 22.98
N TRP A 454 16.27 29.70 23.76
CA TRP A 454 15.59 29.56 25.06
C TRP A 454 14.26 28.80 25.00
N CYS A 455 13.47 28.96 23.93
CA CYS A 455 12.21 28.23 23.74
C CYS A 455 12.39 26.71 23.65
N VAL A 456 13.56 26.24 23.25
CA VAL A 456 13.91 24.82 23.14
C VAL A 456 14.44 24.30 24.45
N ILE A 457 15.25 25.11 25.14
CA ILE A 457 15.77 24.80 26.47
C ILE A 457 14.63 24.56 27.45
N GLN A 458 13.57 25.38 27.42
CA GLN A 458 12.39 25.15 28.27
C GLN A 458 11.71 23.80 28.04
N ARG A 459 11.75 23.27 26.82
CA ARG A 459 11.20 21.94 26.50
C ARG A 459 12.16 20.83 26.94
N ILE A 460 13.47 21.03 26.79
CA ILE A 460 14.47 20.07 27.28
C ILE A 460 14.43 19.97 28.81
N LEU A 461 14.32 21.10 29.50
CA LEU A 461 14.17 21.16 30.95
C LEU A 461 12.89 20.50 31.46
N SER A 462 11.88 20.32 30.59
CA SER A 462 10.66 19.58 30.92
C SER A 462 10.80 18.06 30.82
N ILE A 463 11.91 17.56 30.26
CA ILE A 463 12.22 16.13 30.17
C ILE A 463 12.92 15.72 31.45
N HIS A 464 12.30 14.81 32.20
CA HIS A 464 12.89 14.25 33.42
C HIS A 464 14.13 13.43 33.06
N VAL A 465 15.25 13.71 33.74
CA VAL A 465 16.51 12.96 33.58
C VAL A 465 16.50 11.84 34.62
N ASP A 466 16.43 10.59 34.18
CA ASP A 466 16.59 9.45 35.08
C ASP A 466 18.03 9.36 35.58
N SER A 467 18.20 9.02 36.85
CA SER A 467 19.47 8.95 37.58
C SER A 467 20.39 7.79 37.16
N ASN A 468 20.03 7.03 36.14
CA ASN A 468 20.85 5.95 35.58
C ASN A 468 21.93 6.50 34.63
N HIS A 469 22.91 7.19 35.23
CA HIS A 469 24.10 7.70 34.54
C HIS A 469 25.03 6.54 34.16
N GLY A 470 24.91 6.05 32.92
CA GLY A 470 25.80 4.98 32.41
C GLY A 470 25.32 4.25 31.15
N VAL A 471 24.11 4.52 30.68
CA VAL A 471 23.62 3.94 29.42
C VAL A 471 24.17 4.76 28.24
N PRO A 472 24.80 4.14 27.23
CA PRO A 472 25.26 4.86 26.04
C PRO A 472 24.08 5.45 25.27
N ASP A 473 24.30 6.63 24.67
CA ASP A 473 23.31 7.30 23.82
C ASP A 473 22.73 6.33 22.77
N LYS A 474 21.41 6.17 22.77
CA LYS A 474 20.68 5.33 21.82
C LYS A 474 19.64 6.16 21.08
N ALA A 475 19.65 6.08 19.75
CA ALA A 475 18.57 6.64 18.95
C ALA A 475 17.29 5.82 19.17
N ILE A 476 16.24 6.48 19.65
CA ILE A 476 14.94 5.87 19.93
C ILE A 476 13.85 6.36 18.97
N TRP A 477 12.89 5.49 18.70
CA TRP A 477 11.70 5.81 17.93
C TRP A 477 10.66 6.48 18.84
N GLY A 478 10.61 7.81 18.80
CA GLY A 478 9.81 8.60 19.75
C GLY A 478 8.29 8.52 19.62
N LEU A 479 7.74 7.78 18.62
CA LEU A 479 6.30 7.51 18.52
C LEU A 479 5.88 6.26 19.32
N SER A 480 6.84 5.56 19.90
CA SER A 480 6.63 4.41 20.75
C SER A 480 7.05 4.75 22.19
N LYS A 481 6.29 4.27 23.17
CA LYS A 481 6.59 4.51 24.59
C LYS A 481 7.86 3.81 25.07
N ASN A 482 8.26 2.73 24.39
CA ASN A 482 9.47 1.94 24.67
C ASN A 482 10.67 2.35 23.82
N GLY A 483 10.52 3.29 22.88
CA GLY A 483 11.60 3.75 22.02
C GLY A 483 11.98 2.79 20.88
N ASP A 484 11.24 1.69 20.69
CA ASP A 484 11.48 0.73 19.61
C ASP A 484 10.66 1.06 18.37
N PHE A 485 11.25 0.86 17.20
CA PHE A 485 10.55 1.04 15.94
C PHE A 485 9.45 -0.01 15.80
N SER A 486 8.24 0.41 15.42
CA SER A 486 7.19 -0.52 14.98
C SER A 486 6.63 -0.10 13.63
N VAL A 487 6.47 -1.07 12.73
CA VAL A 487 5.87 -0.84 11.41
C VAL A 487 4.52 -0.14 11.54
N ARG A 488 3.72 -0.52 12.55
CA ARG A 488 2.44 0.14 12.86
C ARG A 488 2.57 1.64 13.15
N SER A 489 3.46 2.05 14.05
CA SER A 489 3.63 3.47 14.40
C SER A 489 4.28 4.27 13.26
N ALA A 490 5.10 3.63 12.42
CA ALA A 490 5.61 4.20 11.18
C ALA A 490 4.52 4.36 10.11
N TYR A 491 3.58 3.41 10.02
CA TYR A 491 2.38 3.50 9.18
C TYR A 491 1.44 4.60 9.68
N GLU A 492 1.13 4.64 10.98
CA GLU A 492 0.29 5.69 11.59
C GLU A 492 0.88 7.09 11.30
N LEU A 493 2.20 7.26 11.36
CA LEU A 493 2.92 8.45 10.92
C LEU A 493 2.83 8.73 9.40
N HIS A 494 2.86 7.68 8.57
CA HIS A 494 2.70 7.76 7.12
C HIS A 494 1.28 8.09 6.66
N PHE A 495 0.27 7.92 7.52
CA PHE A 495 -1.14 8.13 7.18
C PHE A 495 -1.81 9.28 7.97
N GLU A 496 -1.05 10.07 8.73
CA GLU A 496 -1.54 11.31 9.35
C GLU A 496 -1.71 12.46 8.32
N GLU A 497 -2.66 12.26 7.40
CA GLU A 497 -3.68 13.20 6.93
C GLU A 497 -4.38 12.60 5.71
N ASP A 498 -4.95 11.40 5.88
CA ASP A 498 -5.98 10.88 4.99
C ASP A 498 -7.15 10.32 5.82
N ASP A 499 -8.31 10.98 5.69
CA ASP A 499 -9.62 10.51 6.16
C ASP A 499 -9.86 10.40 7.68
N VAL A 500 -9.35 11.36 8.48
CA VAL A 500 -9.93 11.63 9.82
C VAL A 500 -11.26 12.41 9.70
N SER A 501 -12.08 12.09 8.72
CA SER A 501 -13.49 11.82 9.04
C SER A 501 -13.57 10.34 9.34
N LEU A 502 -13.12 9.97 10.54
CA LEU A 502 -13.43 8.74 11.28
C LEU A 502 -13.77 7.58 10.34
N TRP A 503 -12.81 6.71 10.02
CA TRP A 503 -13.11 5.42 9.40
C TRP A 503 -14.34 4.83 10.08
N GLU A 504 -15.48 4.92 9.40
CA GLU A 504 -16.82 4.67 9.97
C GLU A 504 -16.96 3.23 10.48
N TRP A 505 -16.01 2.38 10.03
CA TRP A 505 -15.86 0.96 10.27
C TRP A 505 -14.63 0.58 11.11
N SER A 506 -13.82 1.53 11.59
CA SER A 506 -12.70 1.24 12.51
C SER A 506 -13.15 0.53 13.79
N PHE A 507 -14.43 0.71 14.16
CA PHE A 507 -15.05 0.03 15.28
C PHE A 507 -15.02 -1.50 15.14
N ILE A 508 -14.94 -2.08 13.92
CA ILE A 508 -14.93 -3.54 13.76
C ILE A 508 -13.74 -4.20 14.46
N TRP A 509 -12.60 -3.50 14.55
CA TRP A 509 -11.41 -3.99 15.25
C TRP A 509 -11.54 -3.90 16.77
N LYS A 510 -12.52 -3.16 17.27
CA LYS A 510 -12.85 -3.04 18.70
C LYS A 510 -13.95 -4.01 19.12
N LEU A 511 -14.59 -4.71 18.17
CA LEU A 511 -15.61 -5.71 18.48
C LEU A 511 -14.94 -6.96 19.06
N ASN A 512 -15.55 -7.55 20.10
CA ASN A 512 -15.10 -8.82 20.65
C ASN A 512 -15.53 -9.97 19.73
N LEU A 513 -14.81 -10.15 18.62
CA LEU A 513 -15.06 -11.16 17.61
C LEU A 513 -13.81 -12.02 17.40
N PRO A 514 -13.95 -13.27 16.93
CA PRO A 514 -12.81 -14.05 16.48
C PRO A 514 -11.99 -13.29 15.42
N PRO A 515 -10.65 -13.25 15.49
CA PRO A 515 -9.83 -12.47 14.56
C PRO A 515 -10.11 -12.75 13.08
N ARG A 516 -10.36 -14.02 12.74
CA ARG A 516 -10.77 -14.45 11.39
C ARG A 516 -12.07 -13.80 10.90
N VAL A 517 -13.04 -13.59 11.80
CA VAL A 517 -14.31 -12.94 11.48
C VAL A 517 -14.09 -11.45 11.28
N ILE A 518 -13.24 -10.81 12.09
CA ILE A 518 -12.89 -9.38 11.91
C ILE A 518 -12.25 -9.15 10.53
N HIS A 519 -11.27 -9.97 10.16
CA HIS A 519 -10.62 -9.87 8.85
C HIS A 519 -11.59 -10.15 7.70
N PHE A 520 -12.47 -11.14 7.85
CA PHE A 520 -13.53 -11.40 6.88
C PHE A 520 -14.47 -10.19 6.70
N LEU A 521 -14.90 -9.55 7.79
CA LEU A 521 -15.74 -8.34 7.73
C LEU A 521 -15.03 -7.19 7.01
N TRP A 522 -13.71 -7.06 7.18
CA TRP A 522 -12.90 -6.10 6.45
C TRP A 522 -12.92 -6.38 4.94
N ILE A 523 -12.66 -7.62 4.51
CA ILE A 523 -12.73 -8.02 3.09
C ILE A 523 -14.13 -7.79 2.50
N LEU A 524 -15.17 -8.19 3.25
CA LEU A 524 -16.58 -8.02 2.89
C LEU A 524 -16.89 -6.54 2.62
N ARG A 525 -16.50 -5.66 3.55
CA ARG A 525 -16.72 -4.21 3.43
C ARG A 525 -16.00 -3.62 2.22
N HIS A 526 -14.81 -4.12 1.87
CA HIS A 526 -14.07 -3.63 0.71
C HIS A 526 -14.61 -4.15 -0.64
N GLY A 527 -15.66 -4.98 -0.62
CA GLY A 527 -16.18 -5.55 -1.85
C GLY A 527 -15.19 -6.51 -2.50
N LYS A 528 -14.38 -7.22 -1.71
CA LYS A 528 -13.26 -8.04 -2.23
C LYS A 528 -13.52 -9.54 -2.23
N LEU A 529 -14.68 -10.00 -1.74
CA LEU A 529 -15.08 -11.40 -1.90
C LEU A 529 -15.29 -11.75 -3.38
N LEU A 530 -14.86 -12.95 -3.77
CA LEU A 530 -14.93 -13.50 -5.13
C LEU A 530 -16.29 -14.15 -5.40
N THR A 531 -17.35 -13.35 -5.37
CA THR A 531 -18.70 -13.74 -5.82
C THR A 531 -18.73 -13.95 -7.34
N ASN A 532 -19.69 -14.71 -7.89
CA ASN A 532 -19.67 -15.03 -9.33
C ASN A 532 -19.80 -13.79 -10.23
N ASP A 533 -20.48 -12.72 -9.78
CA ASP A 533 -20.46 -11.43 -10.49
C ASP A 533 -19.04 -10.84 -10.61
N HIS A 534 -18.28 -10.88 -9.52
CA HIS A 534 -16.91 -10.43 -9.39
C HIS A 534 -15.90 -11.35 -10.10
N ARG A 535 -16.21 -12.64 -10.21
CA ARG A 535 -15.45 -13.59 -11.02
C ARG A 535 -15.70 -13.35 -12.51
N ALA A 536 -16.95 -13.10 -12.92
CA ALA A 536 -17.29 -12.80 -14.30
C ALA A 536 -16.71 -11.46 -14.76
N MET A 537 -16.74 -10.43 -13.90
CA MET A 537 -16.04 -9.16 -14.15
C MET A 537 -14.53 -9.34 -14.38
N ARG A 538 -13.93 -10.38 -13.80
CA ARG A 538 -12.51 -10.74 -13.96
C ARG A 538 -12.27 -11.78 -15.07
N GLY A 539 -13.30 -12.20 -15.80
CA GLY A 539 -13.21 -13.23 -16.84
C GLY A 539 -12.95 -14.65 -16.32
N LEU A 540 -13.15 -14.90 -15.02
CA LEU A 540 -12.92 -16.21 -14.38
C LEU A 540 -14.11 -17.17 -14.47
N THR A 541 -15.28 -16.68 -14.89
CA THR A 541 -16.49 -17.48 -15.15
C THR A 541 -17.37 -16.73 -16.13
N MET A 542 -18.15 -17.45 -16.94
CA MET A 542 -19.21 -16.87 -17.76
C MET A 542 -20.58 -16.94 -17.07
N ASP A 543 -20.69 -17.81 -16.06
CA ASP A 543 -21.90 -17.98 -15.27
C ASP A 543 -21.86 -17.07 -14.03
N ILE A 544 -22.82 -16.15 -13.95
CA ILE A 544 -23.03 -15.24 -12.82
C ILE A 544 -24.08 -15.76 -11.84
N SER A 545 -24.67 -16.93 -12.10
CA SER A 545 -25.72 -17.49 -11.28
C SER A 545 -25.20 -17.89 -9.89
N CYS A 546 -26.08 -17.81 -8.89
CA CYS A 546 -25.80 -18.24 -7.53
C CYS A 546 -25.89 -19.75 -7.43
N ASP A 547 -24.82 -20.38 -6.92
CA ASP A 547 -24.75 -21.84 -6.82
C ASP A 547 -25.78 -22.44 -5.87
N ARG A 548 -26.39 -21.63 -5.01
CA ARG A 548 -27.40 -22.08 -4.03
C ARG A 548 -28.82 -22.07 -4.59
N CYS A 549 -29.22 -20.96 -5.23
CA CYS A 549 -30.59 -20.80 -5.74
C CYS A 549 -30.70 -21.04 -7.24
N LYS A 550 -29.58 -21.14 -7.95
CA LYS A 550 -29.46 -21.36 -9.40
C LYS A 550 -30.23 -20.38 -10.30
N ALA A 551 -30.71 -19.27 -9.75
CA ALA A 551 -31.56 -18.30 -10.47
C ALA A 551 -31.14 -16.83 -10.30
N GLY A 552 -30.60 -16.43 -9.15
CA GLY A 552 -30.16 -15.06 -8.89
C GLY A 552 -28.71 -14.79 -9.32
N CYS A 553 -28.40 -13.56 -9.71
CA CYS A 553 -27.01 -13.11 -9.88
C CYS A 553 -26.30 -13.13 -8.52
N GLU A 554 -25.20 -13.88 -8.43
CA GLU A 554 -24.42 -14.01 -7.20
C GLU A 554 -23.54 -12.78 -6.99
N ASN A 555 -24.14 -11.73 -6.43
CA ASN A 555 -23.44 -10.57 -5.86
C ASN A 555 -23.46 -10.65 -4.33
N MET A 556 -22.69 -9.80 -3.64
CA MET A 556 -22.59 -9.85 -2.17
C MET A 556 -23.94 -9.73 -1.47
N GLU A 557 -24.79 -8.81 -1.93
CA GLU A 557 -26.12 -8.64 -1.35
C GLU A 557 -26.96 -9.93 -1.49
N HIS A 558 -26.93 -10.56 -2.66
CA HIS A 558 -27.60 -11.82 -2.89
C HIS A 558 -27.04 -12.94 -1.98
N VAL A 559 -25.72 -13.07 -1.88
CA VAL A 559 -25.07 -14.12 -1.08
C VAL A 559 -25.42 -14.04 0.40
N PHE A 560 -25.52 -12.83 0.96
CA PHE A 560 -25.68 -12.65 2.41
C PHE A 560 -27.11 -12.39 2.86
N ARG A 561 -27.99 -11.87 2.01
CA ARG A 561 -29.38 -11.57 2.40
C ARG A 561 -30.44 -11.78 1.31
N GLY A 562 -30.06 -11.84 0.04
CA GLY A 562 -31.01 -11.94 -1.07
C GLY A 562 -31.31 -13.37 -1.56
N CYS A 563 -30.54 -14.37 -1.14
CA CYS A 563 -30.74 -15.76 -1.54
C CYS A 563 -31.76 -16.45 -0.63
N ASN A 564 -32.78 -17.10 -1.21
CA ASN A 564 -33.84 -17.81 -0.46
C ASN A 564 -33.28 -18.81 0.57
N SER A 565 -32.21 -19.52 0.22
CA SER A 565 -31.56 -20.46 1.14
C SER A 565 -30.94 -19.77 2.37
N VAL A 566 -30.57 -18.50 2.26
CA VAL A 566 -29.94 -17.71 3.32
C VAL A 566 -30.98 -16.96 4.14
N ILE A 567 -32.08 -16.52 3.52
CA ILE A 567 -33.23 -15.95 4.23
C ILE A 567 -33.71 -16.92 5.32
N ASN A 568 -33.84 -18.21 5.01
CA ASN A 568 -34.23 -19.23 5.99
C ASN A 568 -33.23 -19.35 7.16
N ILE A 569 -31.92 -19.18 6.90
CA ILE A 569 -30.89 -19.21 7.95
C ILE A 569 -31.04 -18.01 8.87
N LEU A 570 -31.22 -16.81 8.30
CA LEU A 570 -31.38 -15.58 9.07
C LEU A 570 -32.69 -15.60 9.89
N GLU A 571 -33.77 -16.13 9.33
CA GLU A 571 -35.04 -16.30 10.03
C GLU A 571 -34.96 -17.31 11.18
N ASP A 572 -34.15 -18.38 11.05
CA ASP A 572 -33.94 -19.34 12.14
C ASP A 572 -33.16 -18.73 13.32
N ILE A 573 -32.22 -17.82 13.06
CA ILE A 573 -31.41 -17.15 14.07
C ILE A 573 -32.16 -16.02 14.78
N TRP A 574 -32.92 -15.20 14.03
CA TRP A 574 -33.68 -14.05 14.54
C TRP A 574 -35.21 -14.27 14.49
N LYS A 575 -35.66 -15.42 14.99
CA LYS A 575 -37.11 -15.73 15.09
C LYS A 575 -37.84 -14.62 15.84
N GLY A 576 -38.90 -14.06 15.27
CA GLY A 576 -39.72 -13.03 15.92
C GLY A 576 -39.30 -11.57 15.64
N VAL A 577 -38.17 -11.33 14.96
CA VAL A 577 -37.79 -9.99 14.49
C VAL A 577 -38.48 -9.69 13.16
N SER A 578 -39.06 -8.49 13.02
CA SER A 578 -39.78 -8.10 11.79
C SER A 578 -38.85 -8.11 10.57
N LYS A 579 -39.28 -8.80 9.49
CA LYS A 579 -38.57 -8.84 8.20
C LYS A 579 -38.30 -7.43 7.63
N ASN A 580 -39.16 -6.46 7.95
CA ASN A 580 -38.99 -5.08 7.52
C ASN A 580 -37.79 -4.39 8.17
N VAL A 581 -37.43 -4.78 9.40
CA VAL A 581 -36.26 -4.24 10.13
C VAL A 581 -34.97 -4.90 9.60
N LEU A 582 -35.02 -6.19 9.31
CA LEU A 582 -33.85 -6.95 8.87
C LEU A 582 -33.50 -6.77 7.39
N PHE A 583 -34.41 -6.44 6.47
CA PHE A 583 -34.12 -6.56 5.03
C PHE A 583 -34.31 -5.29 4.20
N LYS A 584 -34.87 -4.20 4.77
CA LYS A 584 -35.28 -3.01 3.99
C LYS A 584 -34.17 -1.95 3.82
N ALA A 585 -33.12 -1.98 4.64
CA ALA A 585 -32.03 -1.02 4.58
C ALA A 585 -31.12 -1.25 3.34
N LYS A 586 -30.48 -0.19 2.84
CA LYS A 586 -29.44 -0.31 1.80
C LYS A 586 -28.31 -1.21 2.32
N TRP A 587 -27.64 -1.96 1.43
CA TRP A 587 -26.59 -2.93 1.79
C TRP A 587 -25.57 -2.43 2.83
N LYS A 588 -25.02 -1.23 2.61
CA LYS A 588 -24.03 -0.63 3.53
C LYS A 588 -24.63 -0.31 4.90
N ASP A 589 -25.82 0.31 4.90
CA ASP A 589 -26.52 0.73 6.12
C ASP A 589 -26.96 -0.49 6.93
N TRP A 590 -27.38 -1.54 6.24
CA TRP A 590 -27.75 -2.83 6.83
C TRP A 590 -26.59 -3.47 7.60
N LEU A 591 -25.40 -3.56 7.00
CA LEU A 591 -24.25 -4.10 7.71
C LEU A 591 -23.85 -3.22 8.91
N LEU A 592 -23.84 -1.90 8.73
CA LEU A 592 -23.48 -0.95 9.78
C LEU A 592 -24.42 -1.01 10.98
N GLN A 593 -25.74 -1.03 10.73
CA GLN A 593 -26.76 -1.08 11.78
C GLN A 593 -26.66 -2.37 12.60
N ASN A 594 -26.49 -3.52 11.94
CA ASN A 594 -26.40 -4.80 12.63
C ASN A 594 -25.06 -4.99 13.37
N LEU A 595 -23.93 -4.54 12.80
CA LEU A 595 -22.63 -4.64 13.48
C LEU A 595 -22.45 -3.64 14.64
N LYS A 596 -23.24 -2.56 14.66
CA LYS A 596 -23.31 -1.62 15.80
C LYS A 596 -24.44 -1.95 16.77
N CYS A 597 -25.27 -2.96 16.47
CA CYS A 597 -26.37 -3.36 17.32
C CYS A 597 -25.84 -4.14 18.53
N ASN A 598 -25.87 -3.51 19.71
CA ASN A 598 -25.55 -4.16 20.97
C ASN A 598 -26.80 -4.60 21.74
N VAL A 599 -27.94 -4.71 21.05
CA VAL A 599 -29.15 -5.26 21.66
C VAL A 599 -28.96 -6.77 21.83
N ILE A 600 -29.52 -7.28 22.92
CA ILE A 600 -29.58 -8.70 23.21
C ILE A 600 -31.04 -9.10 22.97
N VAL A 601 -31.38 -9.51 21.74
CA VAL A 601 -32.73 -9.97 21.40
C VAL A 601 -32.74 -11.49 21.30
N MET A 602 -33.55 -12.15 22.15
CA MET A 602 -33.89 -13.58 22.10
C MET A 602 -32.75 -14.60 22.23
N ASN A 603 -31.49 -14.15 22.21
CA ASN A 603 -30.27 -14.94 22.37
C ASN A 603 -29.44 -14.38 23.53
N LYS A 604 -28.73 -15.23 24.28
CA LYS A 604 -27.96 -14.84 25.49
C LYS A 604 -26.77 -13.89 25.23
N TRP A 605 -26.50 -13.53 23.97
CA TRP A 605 -25.30 -12.82 23.54
C TRP A 605 -25.64 -11.63 22.65
N PRO A 606 -24.72 -10.65 22.48
CA PRO A 606 -24.95 -9.48 21.65
C PRO A 606 -25.28 -9.83 20.20
N ASP A 607 -26.27 -9.15 19.60
CA ASP A 607 -26.69 -9.42 18.22
C ASP A 607 -25.57 -9.16 17.20
N TYR A 608 -24.69 -8.17 17.40
CA TYR A 608 -23.56 -7.93 16.50
C TYR A 608 -22.64 -9.17 16.38
N LEU A 609 -22.46 -9.91 17.47
CA LEU A 609 -21.57 -11.08 17.52
C LEU A 609 -22.17 -12.23 16.73
N ILE A 610 -23.45 -12.51 16.96
CA ILE A 610 -24.21 -13.53 16.24
C ILE A 610 -24.27 -13.16 14.75
N PHE A 611 -24.52 -11.89 14.44
CA PHE A 611 -24.56 -11.37 13.07
C PHE A 611 -23.23 -11.53 12.32
N ALA A 612 -22.13 -11.10 12.92
CA ALA A 612 -20.80 -11.21 12.31
C ALA A 612 -20.41 -12.67 12.04
N VAL A 613 -20.67 -13.56 13.01
CA VAL A 613 -20.40 -14.99 12.88
C VAL A 613 -21.31 -15.63 11.82
N ALA A 614 -22.59 -15.27 11.77
CA ALA A 614 -23.52 -15.77 10.77
C ALA A 614 -23.06 -15.42 9.35
N LEU A 615 -22.66 -14.17 9.10
CA LEU A 615 -22.10 -13.77 7.81
C LEU A 615 -20.88 -14.62 7.44
N TRP A 616 -19.97 -14.86 8.38
CA TRP A 616 -18.80 -15.70 8.12
C TRP A 616 -19.18 -17.14 7.75
N PHE A 617 -20.11 -17.77 8.48
CA PHE A 617 -20.58 -19.13 8.17
C PHE A 617 -21.32 -19.21 6.84
N ILE A 618 -22.15 -18.20 6.53
CA ILE A 618 -22.82 -18.08 5.23
C ILE A 618 -21.77 -18.04 4.12
N TRP A 619 -20.69 -17.26 4.25
CA TRP A 619 -19.61 -17.27 3.26
C TRP A 619 -18.90 -18.62 3.21
N LYS A 620 -18.51 -19.16 4.37
CA LYS A 620 -17.80 -20.44 4.48
C LYS A 620 -18.56 -21.58 3.80
N TRP A 621 -19.83 -21.78 4.14
CA TRP A 621 -20.65 -22.85 3.56
C TRP A 621 -20.90 -22.64 2.07
N ARG A 622 -20.88 -21.39 1.57
CA ARG A 622 -20.94 -21.14 0.12
C ARG A 622 -19.69 -21.70 -0.53
N CYS A 623 -18.51 -21.36 0.01
CA CYS A 623 -17.24 -21.83 -0.52
C CYS A 623 -17.13 -23.36 -0.44
N GLU A 624 -17.51 -23.98 0.67
CA GLU A 624 -17.56 -25.44 0.79
C GLU A 624 -18.44 -26.06 -0.28
N HIS A 625 -19.64 -25.53 -0.52
CA HIS A 625 -20.53 -26.05 -1.56
C HIS A 625 -19.95 -25.92 -2.99
N VAL A 626 -19.11 -24.91 -3.24
CA VAL A 626 -18.46 -24.70 -4.54
C VAL A 626 -17.24 -25.59 -4.73
N PHE A 627 -16.44 -25.78 -3.67
CA PHE A 627 -15.16 -26.48 -3.74
C PHE A 627 -15.21 -27.95 -3.28
N ASN A 628 -16.30 -28.39 -2.68
CA ASN A 628 -16.47 -29.74 -2.17
C ASN A 628 -17.82 -30.30 -2.63
N SER A 629 -17.78 -31.19 -3.62
CA SER A 629 -18.96 -31.83 -4.21
C SER A 629 -19.78 -32.65 -3.22
N ASP A 630 -19.14 -33.15 -2.15
CA ASP A 630 -19.78 -33.99 -1.14
C ASP A 630 -20.31 -33.17 0.05
N PHE A 631 -20.11 -31.85 0.05
CA PHE A 631 -20.51 -31.00 1.16
C PHE A 631 -22.04 -30.89 1.27
N LYS A 632 -22.56 -31.34 2.41
CA LYS A 632 -23.96 -31.16 2.81
C LYS A 632 -24.06 -30.10 3.91
N LEU A 633 -25.01 -29.18 3.75
CA LEU A 633 -25.34 -28.20 4.77
C LEU A 633 -25.78 -28.88 6.07
N PRO A 634 -25.30 -28.43 7.25
CA PRO A 634 -25.75 -28.96 8.53
C PRO A 634 -27.27 -28.84 8.73
N THR A 635 -27.90 -29.84 9.36
CA THR A 635 -29.36 -29.89 9.56
C THR A 635 -29.90 -28.74 10.42
N SER A 636 -29.10 -28.18 11.32
CA SER A 636 -29.49 -27.09 12.22
C SER A 636 -28.52 -25.92 12.13
N LEU A 637 -28.63 -25.16 11.05
CA LEU A 637 -27.71 -24.07 10.68
C LEU A 637 -27.59 -23.00 11.79
N GLY A 638 -28.72 -22.54 12.36
CA GLY A 638 -28.71 -21.59 13.46
C GLY A 638 -28.01 -22.13 14.72
N ARG A 639 -28.23 -23.42 15.06
CA ARG A 639 -27.57 -24.05 16.23
C ARG A 639 -26.06 -24.14 16.09
N VAL A 640 -25.54 -24.40 14.88
CA VAL A 640 -24.08 -24.45 14.65
C VAL A 640 -23.45 -23.08 14.87
N ILE A 641 -24.09 -22.03 14.37
CA ILE A 641 -23.66 -20.64 14.56
C ILE A 641 -23.70 -20.27 16.05
N LEU A 642 -24.82 -20.54 16.73
CA LEU A 642 -25.00 -20.25 18.15
C LEU A 642 -24.03 -21.04 19.04
N LYS A 643 -23.75 -22.31 18.73
CA LYS A 643 -22.73 -23.10 19.43
C LYS A 643 -21.35 -22.47 19.29
N TYR A 644 -20.96 -22.07 18.08
CA TYR A 644 -19.68 -21.41 17.86
C TYR A 644 -19.55 -20.09 18.63
N VAL A 645 -20.64 -19.32 18.72
CA VAL A 645 -20.68 -18.12 19.56
C VAL A 645 -20.51 -18.48 21.05
N ALA A 646 -21.18 -19.52 21.54
CA ALA A 646 -21.03 -19.99 22.91
C ALA A 646 -19.58 -20.38 23.24
N ASP A 647 -18.94 -21.15 22.35
CA ASP A 647 -17.56 -21.61 22.50
C ASP A 647 -16.59 -20.41 22.53
N TRP A 648 -16.80 -19.41 21.65
CA TRP A 648 -16.00 -18.18 21.65
C TRP A 648 -16.15 -17.39 22.95
N VAL A 649 -17.38 -17.14 23.39
CA VAL A 649 -17.66 -16.38 24.62
C VAL A 649 -17.08 -17.08 25.85
N SER A 650 -17.18 -18.41 25.91
CA SER A 650 -16.58 -19.22 26.98
C SER A 650 -15.06 -19.07 27.03
N ALA A 651 -14.39 -19.07 25.88
CA ALA A 651 -12.93 -18.93 25.80
C ALA A 651 -12.44 -17.51 26.12
N THR A 652 -13.24 -16.48 25.83
CA THR A 652 -12.85 -15.08 26.12
C THR A 652 -13.13 -14.66 27.56
N ASN A 653 -14.20 -15.16 28.19
CA ASN A 653 -14.54 -14.81 29.58
C ASN A 653 -13.54 -15.36 30.62
N THR A 654 -12.76 -16.37 30.28
CA THR A 654 -11.69 -16.89 31.15
C THR A 654 -10.49 -15.95 31.30
N MET A 655 -10.36 -14.92 30.45
CA MET A 655 -9.22 -13.98 30.50
C MET A 655 -9.45 -12.72 31.34
N ASP A 656 -10.68 -12.44 31.79
CA ASP A 656 -11.07 -11.14 32.39
C ASP A 656 -11.11 -11.13 33.94
N LYS A 657 -10.58 -12.15 34.61
CA LYS A 657 -10.30 -12.04 36.05
C LYS A 657 -8.96 -11.34 36.22
N GLY A 658 -9.00 -10.06 36.56
CA GLY A 658 -7.83 -9.25 36.91
C GLY A 658 -6.89 -10.05 37.81
N THR A 659 -5.70 -10.33 37.30
CA THR A 659 -4.65 -11.00 38.06
C THR A 659 -4.05 -9.98 39.01
N ASP A 660 -4.45 -10.04 40.29
CA ASP A 660 -3.49 -9.82 41.36
C ASP A 660 -2.37 -10.84 41.14
N SER A 661 -1.21 -10.38 40.67
CA SER A 661 -0.07 -11.26 40.47
C SER A 661 0.51 -11.62 41.84
N GLN A 662 0.00 -12.68 42.46
CA GLN A 662 0.71 -13.36 43.53
C GLN A 662 1.75 -14.29 42.92
N THR A 663 3.02 -14.04 43.23
CA THR A 663 4.08 -15.02 43.07
C THR A 663 3.78 -16.20 43.99
N CYS A 664 3.18 -17.26 43.45
CA CYS A 664 3.01 -18.52 44.18
C CYS A 664 4.11 -19.49 43.77
N LEU A 665 4.62 -20.26 44.74
CA LEU A 665 5.36 -21.47 44.42
C LEU A 665 4.37 -22.46 43.80
N ILE A 666 4.52 -22.76 42.51
CA ILE A 666 3.74 -23.78 41.83
C ILE A 666 4.26 -25.14 42.30
N SER A 667 3.68 -25.68 43.39
CA SER A 667 3.86 -27.08 43.75
C SER A 667 2.79 -27.93 43.05
N TRP A 668 3.21 -29.07 42.49
CA TRP A 668 2.28 -30.01 41.90
C TRP A 668 1.41 -30.66 42.99
N ASN A 669 0.09 -30.58 42.83
CA ASN A 669 -0.88 -31.23 43.72
C ASN A 669 -1.52 -32.46 43.04
N PRO A 670 -1.68 -33.59 43.77
CA PRO A 670 -2.41 -34.76 43.27
C PRO A 670 -3.87 -34.42 42.95
N PRO A 671 -4.48 -35.13 41.99
CA PRO A 671 -5.92 -35.01 41.71
C PRO A 671 -6.77 -35.47 42.91
N PRO A 672 -8.07 -35.09 42.95
CA PRO A 672 -9.02 -35.63 43.93
C PRO A 672 -9.13 -37.16 43.86
N HIS A 673 -9.63 -37.79 44.93
CA HIS A 673 -9.77 -39.25 45.02
C HIS A 673 -10.49 -39.84 43.80
N ASP A 674 -9.99 -40.96 43.27
CA ASP A 674 -10.48 -41.63 42.04
C ASP A 674 -10.36 -40.83 40.73
N CYS A 675 -9.56 -39.76 40.70
CA CYS A 675 -9.31 -38.98 39.48
C CYS A 675 -7.87 -39.18 38.97
N ILE A 676 -7.72 -39.21 37.64
CA ILE A 676 -6.41 -39.26 36.99
C ILE A 676 -6.08 -37.87 36.43
N LYS A 677 -4.85 -37.41 36.68
CA LYS A 677 -4.33 -36.13 36.18
C LYS A 677 -3.32 -36.36 35.07
N LEU A 678 -3.63 -35.89 33.86
CA LEU A 678 -2.69 -35.79 32.76
C LEU A 678 -1.84 -34.51 32.92
N ASN A 679 -0.54 -34.67 33.04
CA ASN A 679 0.40 -33.55 33.04
C ASN A 679 1.07 -33.51 31.67
N VAL A 680 0.99 -32.38 30.98
CA VAL A 680 1.55 -32.20 29.64
C VAL A 680 2.69 -31.20 29.67
N ASP A 681 3.70 -31.43 28.84
CA ASP A 681 4.75 -30.48 28.55
C ASP A 681 5.04 -30.46 27.04
N GLY A 682 5.54 -29.33 26.55
CA GLY A 682 5.84 -29.10 25.14
C GLY A 682 7.21 -28.43 24.99
N SER A 683 8.05 -28.99 24.15
CA SER A 683 9.34 -28.40 23.79
C SER A 683 9.40 -28.09 22.29
N MET A 684 10.06 -26.99 21.97
CA MET A 684 10.34 -26.58 20.60
C MET A 684 11.84 -26.43 20.44
N ARG A 685 12.41 -27.05 19.41
CA ARG A 685 13.80 -26.81 19.00
C ARG A 685 13.80 -25.92 17.74
N PRO A 686 14.06 -24.61 17.89
CA PRO A 686 13.94 -23.64 16.79
C PRO A 686 14.84 -23.97 15.60
N GLU A 687 16.00 -24.55 15.86
CA GLU A 687 17.04 -24.89 14.88
C GLU A 687 16.64 -26.01 13.91
N LEU A 688 15.74 -26.90 14.34
CA LEU A 688 15.30 -28.09 13.58
C LEU A 688 13.82 -28.01 13.16
N GLY A 689 13.11 -26.94 13.56
CA GLY A 689 11.67 -26.80 13.29
C GLY A 689 10.80 -27.89 13.94
N SER A 690 11.37 -28.69 14.86
CA SER A 690 10.67 -29.80 15.50
C SER A 690 10.00 -29.34 16.79
N ILE A 691 8.74 -29.72 16.95
CA ILE A 691 7.95 -29.54 18.16
C ILE A 691 7.66 -30.95 18.71
N ALA A 692 7.92 -31.15 20.00
CA ALA A 692 7.58 -32.37 20.69
C ALA A 692 6.69 -32.03 21.89
N ALA A 693 5.67 -32.84 22.13
CA ALA A 693 4.85 -32.76 23.33
C ALA A 693 4.84 -34.12 24.02
N GLY A 694 4.95 -34.10 25.34
CA GLY A 694 4.90 -35.28 26.19
C GLY A 694 3.78 -35.14 27.20
N GLY A 695 3.18 -36.26 27.57
CA GLY A 695 2.13 -36.31 28.58
C GLY A 695 2.35 -37.48 29.53
N VAL A 696 2.10 -37.28 30.82
CA VAL A 696 2.23 -38.32 31.83
C VAL A 696 1.01 -38.32 32.76
N PHE A 697 0.43 -39.50 32.95
CA PHE A 697 -0.74 -39.71 33.80
C PHE A 697 -0.32 -40.05 35.23
N ARG A 698 -0.93 -39.37 36.20
CA ARG A 698 -0.78 -39.67 37.63
C ARG A 698 -2.14 -39.83 38.30
N ASP A 699 -2.25 -40.79 39.19
CA ASP A 699 -3.42 -40.92 40.06
C ASP A 699 -3.34 -40.01 41.31
N ASP A 700 -4.36 -40.12 42.16
CA ASP A 700 -4.50 -39.49 43.46
C ASP A 700 -3.44 -39.96 44.48
N ASN A 701 -2.91 -41.17 44.32
CA ASN A 701 -1.79 -41.72 45.09
C ASN A 701 -0.41 -41.24 44.63
N LYS A 702 -0.37 -40.37 43.59
CA LYS A 702 0.85 -39.84 42.96
C LYS A 702 1.66 -40.88 42.19
N GLU A 703 1.09 -42.05 41.92
CA GLU A 703 1.73 -43.10 41.13
C GLU A 703 1.58 -42.81 39.63
N TRP A 704 2.58 -43.26 38.86
CA TRP A 704 2.60 -43.12 37.41
C TRP A 704 1.84 -44.28 36.77
N LEU A 705 0.84 -43.97 35.96
CA LEU A 705 -0.06 -45.00 35.43
C LEU A 705 0.37 -45.62 34.10
N CYS A 706 1.35 -45.05 33.36
CA CYS A 706 1.98 -45.69 32.19
C CYS A 706 3.28 -44.99 31.73
N TYR A 707 4.22 -45.79 31.22
CA TYR A 707 5.37 -45.45 30.38
C TYR A 707 5.24 -46.24 29.07
N GLU A 708 5.12 -45.56 27.93
CA GLU A 708 5.55 -46.04 26.60
C GLU A 708 6.13 -44.87 25.80
#